data_AF-A0A9P6LED7-F1
#
_entry.id   AF-A0A9P6LED7-F1
#
_cell.length_a   1.000
_cell.length_b   1.000
_cell.length_c   1.000
_cell.angle_alpha   90.00
_cell.angle_beta   90.00
_cell.angle_gamma   90.00
#
_symmetry.space_group_name_H-M   'P 1'
#
loop_
_entity.id
_entity.type
_entity.pdbx_description
1 polymer ?
#
loop_
_entity_poly.entity_id
_entity_poly.type
_entity_poly.pdbx_seq_one_letter_code
_entity_poly.pdbx_strand_id
1 'polypeptide(L)'
;MSNGNPGDEALAQVLTSLRSIQQTQTDLVAAVDSLTQRYHQLSGDANVAAALDPSPSLGVSSDPPGTPNLPAAAGGSDQQSSDLTLQAPAVPSSPSQRSGLTSRIILTGGSYSIYYALAVASKQLNLEHRPDFTNTEPASKIGPFPQWGDPKKIVAMDPWGHLSPWLFKDTIERDNVDIRPTIAITKAHMKLPELEESVRSGRLVPDGKVCLNNLGELAVTKFAVEPVWYLPGVAERFGIDEGALRRSLFEHTGGSYPELITRGDIKVFLPPIGGLTVYCFGDPAKMSDESVRLALRIHDECNGSDVFGSDICTCRPYLIFGIEEAVKEAQNGGSGVVIYFRKEGRALGEVTKYLVYNARKRGEDRASDYFKRTENIAGVKDMRFQALMPDILHWLGIRKIDRMLSMSNMKHDAIVGQGIPIHERVELPEEWIPADSRVEIDAKITAGKVLHRGKTYDGGRVKSCPRPSLGGYRPLASAFYVWPGGGTRARLGRRLNSSSAKKLGVERAGNKRLSKGKKGLKKKTVDPFSRKDWYQIKAPAPFNVRDVGKTLVNRTTGLKNANDALKGRILEVSLADLQKDEDHAFRKVKLRVDEVQGKNCLTNFHGLDFTSDKLRSLVRKWQTLIEANVTVKTTDDYLLRLFAIAFTKRRPNQIKKTTYAASSQIRAIRRKMTEIIQREASTCTLTQLTSKLIPEVIGREIEKSTQGIYPLQNVHIRKVKLLKQPKFDLGALMGLHGESGTDDQGQKVEREFKERVLEEV
;
A
#
# COMPACT_ATOMS: atom_id res chain seq x y z
N MET A 1 -32.92 -43.82 -4.68
CA MET A 1 -33.84 -42.67 -4.81
C MET A 1 -33.87 -41.98 -3.46
N SER A 2 -33.71 -40.67 -3.32
CA SER A 2 -33.56 -39.60 -4.32
C SER A 2 -32.10 -39.34 -4.78
N ASN A 3 -31.93 -38.50 -5.81
CA ASN A 3 -30.63 -38.00 -6.26
C ASN A 3 -30.41 -36.59 -5.70
N GLY A 4 -29.38 -36.40 -4.86
CA GLY A 4 -28.89 -35.05 -4.51
C GLY A 4 -27.99 -34.52 -5.62
N ASN A 5 -28.23 -33.28 -6.07
CA ASN A 5 -27.51 -32.68 -7.19
C ASN A 5 -26.27 -31.91 -6.66
N PRO A 6 -25.03 -32.20 -7.11
CA PRO A 6 -23.82 -31.62 -6.49
C PRO A 6 -23.67 -30.09 -6.64
N GLY A 7 -24.57 -29.41 -7.37
CA GLY A 7 -24.67 -27.95 -7.35
C GLY A 7 -25.17 -27.38 -6.02
N ASP A 8 -26.09 -28.07 -5.34
CA ASP A 8 -26.74 -27.57 -4.11
C ASP A 8 -25.76 -27.52 -2.94
N GLU A 9 -24.85 -28.49 -2.83
CA GLU A 9 -23.84 -28.55 -1.77
C GLU A 9 -22.77 -27.45 -1.94
N ALA A 10 -22.39 -27.14 -3.19
CA ALA A 10 -21.52 -26.00 -3.49
C ALA A 10 -22.22 -24.65 -3.19
N LEU A 11 -23.52 -24.53 -3.51
CA LEU A 11 -24.31 -23.34 -3.18
C LEU A 11 -24.44 -23.17 -1.66
N ALA A 12 -24.65 -24.26 -0.92
CA ALA A 12 -24.70 -24.26 0.55
C ALA A 12 -23.37 -23.85 1.19
N GLN A 13 -22.22 -24.28 0.64
CA GLN A 13 -20.91 -23.81 1.12
C GLN A 13 -20.72 -22.32 0.87
N VAL A 14 -21.06 -21.81 -0.33
CA VAL A 14 -20.99 -20.37 -0.64
C VAL A 14 -21.91 -19.56 0.28
N LEU A 15 -23.15 -20.00 0.51
CA LEU A 15 -24.07 -19.37 1.47
C LEU A 15 -23.54 -19.40 2.91
N THR A 16 -22.82 -20.45 3.29
CA THR A 16 -22.19 -20.55 4.62
C THR A 16 -21.00 -19.59 4.77
N SER A 17 -20.16 -19.46 3.74
CA SER A 17 -19.10 -18.44 3.70
C SER A 17 -19.65 -17.02 3.69
N LEU A 18 -20.73 -16.74 2.96
CA LEU A 18 -21.40 -15.43 2.95
C LEU A 18 -21.97 -15.10 4.34
N ARG A 19 -22.61 -16.05 5.03
CA ARG A 19 -23.06 -15.89 6.42
C ARG A 19 -21.89 -15.60 7.36
N SER A 20 -20.76 -16.30 7.23
CA SER A 20 -19.55 -16.02 8.02
C SER A 20 -19.02 -14.60 7.80
N ILE A 21 -19.03 -14.10 6.56
CA ILE A 21 -18.60 -12.73 6.24
C ILE A 21 -19.58 -11.70 6.83
N GLN A 22 -20.89 -11.95 6.76
CA GLN A 22 -21.91 -11.16 7.44
C GLN A 22 -21.70 -11.12 8.95
N GLN A 23 -21.37 -12.26 9.57
CA GLN A 23 -21.05 -12.36 11.01
C GLN A 23 -19.89 -11.42 11.35
N THR A 24 -18.77 -11.53 10.65
CA THR A 24 -17.56 -10.70 10.90
C THR A 24 -17.80 -9.21 10.64
N GLN A 25 -18.64 -8.84 9.67
CA GLN A 25 -19.07 -7.45 9.50
C GLN A 25 -19.95 -6.97 10.66
N THR A 26 -20.84 -7.82 11.17
CA THR A 26 -21.69 -7.51 12.33
C THR A 26 -20.85 -7.30 13.60
N ASP A 27 -19.84 -8.15 13.82
CA ASP A 27 -18.90 -8.01 14.94
C ASP A 27 -18.07 -6.71 14.85
N LEU A 28 -17.68 -6.31 13.63
CA LEU A 28 -17.00 -5.04 13.38
C LEU A 28 -17.90 -3.83 13.65
N VAL A 29 -19.16 -3.87 13.24
CA VAL A 29 -20.16 -2.83 13.56
C VAL A 29 -20.37 -2.75 15.07
N ALA A 30 -20.59 -3.88 15.75
CA ALA A 30 -20.74 -3.92 17.21
C ALA A 30 -19.51 -3.40 17.96
N ALA A 31 -18.29 -3.62 17.43
CA ALA A 31 -17.06 -3.06 17.99
C ALA A 31 -16.95 -1.53 17.78
N VAL A 32 -17.41 -1.01 16.63
CA VAL A 32 -17.50 0.44 16.37
C VAL A 32 -18.57 1.07 17.25
N ASP A 33 -19.75 0.47 17.38
CA ASP A 33 -20.83 0.94 18.25
C ASP A 33 -20.40 0.91 19.73
N SER A 34 -19.66 -0.10 20.17
CA SER A 34 -19.06 -0.13 21.51
C SER A 34 -18.07 1.02 21.75
N LEU A 35 -17.31 1.42 20.73
CA LEU A 35 -16.41 2.58 20.79
C LEU A 35 -17.20 3.90 20.79
N THR A 36 -18.26 4.01 19.99
CA THR A 36 -19.14 5.18 19.93
C THR A 36 -19.93 5.36 21.23
N GLN A 37 -20.50 4.29 21.80
CA GLN A 37 -21.14 4.30 23.11
C GLN A 37 -20.15 4.70 24.22
N ARG A 38 -18.92 4.20 24.20
CA ARG A 38 -17.86 4.66 25.11
C ARG A 38 -17.49 6.12 24.90
N TYR A 39 -17.50 6.62 23.66
CA TYR A 39 -17.28 8.03 23.38
C TYR A 39 -18.40 8.90 23.95
N HIS A 40 -19.67 8.52 23.80
CA HIS A 40 -20.79 9.21 24.44
C HIS A 40 -20.72 9.15 25.97
N GLN A 41 -20.40 7.98 26.57
CA GLN A 41 -20.14 7.87 28.02
C GLN A 41 -18.97 8.73 28.51
N LEU A 42 -17.99 9.04 27.65
CA LEU A 42 -16.86 9.92 27.94
C LEU A 42 -17.11 11.39 27.58
N SER A 43 -18.22 11.69 26.89
CA SER A 43 -18.61 13.05 26.46
C SER A 43 -19.75 13.65 27.30
N GLY A 44 -20.24 12.92 28.31
CA GLY A 44 -21.40 13.28 29.15
C GLY A 44 -21.17 14.42 30.15
N ASP A 45 -20.32 15.40 29.82
CA ASP A 45 -20.00 16.60 30.63
C ASP A 45 -19.82 17.85 29.73
N ALA A 46 -20.72 18.06 28.76
CA ALA A 46 -20.84 19.31 28.01
C ALA A 46 -22.29 19.53 27.49
N ASN A 47 -22.90 20.67 27.83
CA ASN A 47 -24.27 21.00 27.44
C ASN A 47 -24.39 21.37 25.94
N VAL A 48 -24.96 20.48 25.13
CA VAL A 48 -25.66 20.84 23.88
C VAL A 48 -26.92 19.97 23.75
N ALA A 49 -27.94 20.29 24.55
CA ALA A 49 -29.24 19.62 24.55
C ALA A 49 -30.37 20.65 24.48
N ALA A 50 -30.52 21.28 23.31
CA ALA A 50 -31.62 22.18 22.99
C ALA A 50 -31.92 22.07 21.48
N ALA A 51 -33.21 22.17 21.12
CA ALA A 51 -33.74 22.01 19.77
C ALA A 51 -33.46 20.65 19.08
N LEU A 52 -34.32 19.67 19.35
CA LEU A 52 -34.98 18.83 18.34
C LEU A 52 -36.08 17.99 18.98
N ASP A 53 -37.31 18.53 18.98
CA ASP A 53 -38.56 17.81 19.28
C ASP A 53 -39.46 17.85 18.02
N PRO A 54 -40.42 16.92 17.85
CA PRO A 54 -40.99 16.61 16.53
C PRO A 54 -42.06 17.59 16.03
N SER A 55 -42.25 17.59 14.70
CA SER A 55 -43.18 18.46 13.99
C SER A 55 -44.66 18.17 14.27
N PRO A 56 -45.53 19.20 14.42
CA PRO A 56 -46.98 19.04 14.36
C PRO A 56 -47.48 18.91 12.90
N SER A 57 -48.66 18.31 12.72
CA SER A 57 -49.22 17.94 11.41
C SER A 57 -50.36 18.85 10.93
N LEU A 58 -50.28 19.26 9.65
CA LEU A 58 -51.33 19.85 8.81
C LEU A 58 -51.02 19.43 7.35
N GLY A 59 -51.95 19.21 6.42
CA GLY A 59 -53.42 19.17 6.42
C GLY A 59 -53.90 18.77 5.01
N VAL A 60 -55.07 18.15 4.83
CA VAL A 60 -55.47 17.48 3.57
C VAL A 60 -56.37 18.35 2.67
N SER A 61 -56.04 18.44 1.37
CA SER A 61 -56.93 18.78 0.24
C SER A 61 -56.19 18.57 -1.11
N SER A 62 -56.82 18.56 -2.29
CA SER A 62 -57.90 17.67 -2.78
C SER A 62 -58.14 17.91 -4.29
N ASP A 63 -57.76 16.94 -5.13
CA ASP A 63 -58.22 16.72 -6.52
C ASP A 63 -57.92 17.74 -7.66
N PRO A 64 -58.03 17.33 -8.96
CA PRO A 64 -57.19 17.88 -10.05
C PRO A 64 -57.95 18.66 -11.15
N PRO A 65 -57.20 19.26 -12.10
CA PRO A 65 -57.28 18.81 -13.51
C PRO A 65 -55.88 18.71 -14.16
N GLY A 66 -55.68 18.19 -15.38
CA GLY A 66 -56.59 17.54 -16.34
C GLY A 66 -55.83 17.27 -17.66
N THR A 67 -56.18 16.22 -18.41
CA THR A 67 -55.45 15.80 -19.63
C THR A 67 -55.94 16.50 -20.91
N PRO A 68 -55.01 16.83 -21.82
CA PRO A 68 -55.25 16.83 -23.26
C PRO A 68 -54.67 15.55 -23.89
N ASN A 69 -55.45 14.89 -24.74
CA ASN A 69 -55.02 13.73 -25.53
C ASN A 69 -54.72 14.14 -26.99
N LEU A 70 -54.21 13.17 -27.76
CA LEU A 70 -54.12 13.10 -29.23
C LEU A 70 -52.88 13.73 -29.91
N PRO A 71 -52.43 13.18 -31.06
CA PRO A 71 -52.59 11.80 -31.57
C PRO A 71 -51.27 11.11 -31.92
N ALA A 72 -51.33 9.79 -32.17
CA ALA A 72 -50.19 9.01 -32.67
C ALA A 72 -50.20 8.88 -34.20
N ALA A 73 -49.01 8.76 -34.78
CA ALA A 73 -48.74 8.15 -36.08
C ALA A 73 -47.58 7.15 -35.83
N ALA A 74 -47.62 5.88 -36.26
CA ALA A 74 -47.75 5.39 -37.62
C ALA A 74 -46.67 6.00 -38.55
N GLY A 75 -45.69 5.26 -39.09
CA GLY A 75 -45.40 3.83 -38.98
C GLY A 75 -44.69 3.39 -40.26
N GLY A 76 -43.52 2.75 -40.16
CA GLY A 76 -42.70 2.39 -41.32
C GLY A 76 -41.63 1.37 -40.97
N SER A 77 -41.40 0.41 -41.86
CA SER A 77 -40.60 -0.80 -41.64
C SER A 77 -39.31 -0.83 -42.46
N ASP A 78 -38.28 -1.45 -41.87
CA ASP A 78 -37.18 -2.20 -42.50
C ASP A 78 -36.55 -1.71 -43.82
N GLN A 79 -35.23 -1.46 -43.76
CA GLN A 79 -34.27 -2.29 -44.50
C GLN A 79 -32.85 -2.22 -43.93
N GLN A 80 -32.02 -3.21 -44.27
CA GLN A 80 -30.72 -3.48 -43.63
C GLN A 80 -29.52 -2.96 -44.44
N SER A 81 -28.46 -2.54 -43.75
CA SER A 81 -27.08 -2.51 -44.27
C SER A 81 -26.09 -2.86 -43.14
N SER A 82 -24.99 -3.54 -43.46
CA SER A 82 -24.25 -4.40 -42.53
C SER A 82 -22.94 -3.82 -41.95
N ASP A 83 -22.52 -4.45 -40.84
CA ASP A 83 -21.17 -4.51 -40.26
C ASP A 83 -20.49 -3.23 -39.72
N LEU A 84 -20.45 -3.12 -38.38
CA LEU A 84 -19.26 -3.50 -37.59
C LEU A 84 -19.55 -3.45 -36.08
N THR A 85 -20.16 -4.50 -35.52
CA THR A 85 -20.56 -4.53 -34.09
C THR A 85 -19.42 -4.90 -33.14
N LEU A 86 -19.04 -3.98 -32.26
CA LEU A 86 -18.30 -4.30 -31.02
C LEU A 86 -19.22 -5.08 -30.07
N GLN A 87 -18.99 -6.38 -29.92
CA GLN A 87 -19.78 -7.23 -29.03
C GLN A 87 -19.39 -7.05 -27.56
N ALA A 88 -20.34 -6.62 -26.73
CA ALA A 88 -20.28 -6.81 -25.28
C ALA A 88 -20.65 -8.27 -24.92
N PRO A 89 -20.03 -8.90 -23.91
CA PRO A 89 -20.29 -10.30 -23.57
C PRO A 89 -21.61 -10.46 -22.79
N ALA A 90 -22.60 -11.12 -23.40
CA ALA A 90 -23.84 -11.52 -22.74
C ALA A 90 -23.81 -13.01 -22.31
N VAL A 91 -24.40 -13.34 -21.16
CA VAL A 91 -24.55 -14.74 -20.69
C VAL A 91 -25.93 -14.95 -20.01
N PRO A 92 -26.83 -15.78 -20.58
CA PRO A 92 -28.04 -16.31 -19.93
C PRO A 92 -27.72 -17.57 -19.07
N SER A 93 -28.55 -18.09 -18.16
CA SER A 93 -29.91 -17.75 -17.67
C SER A 93 -30.28 -18.63 -16.43
N SER A 94 -31.48 -18.39 -15.87
CA SER A 94 -32.43 -19.35 -15.25
C SER A 94 -32.76 -19.07 -13.75
N PRO A 95 -33.96 -19.43 -13.25
CA PRO A 95 -35.23 -18.86 -13.70
C PRO A 95 -36.14 -18.37 -12.54
N SER A 96 -37.21 -17.64 -12.92
CA SER A 96 -38.26 -17.07 -12.04
C SER A 96 -37.84 -15.89 -11.14
N GLN A 97 -38.82 -15.02 -10.82
CA GLN A 97 -38.71 -13.84 -9.94
C GLN A 97 -37.62 -12.79 -10.31
N ARG A 98 -37.69 -12.23 -11.53
CA ARG A 98 -37.10 -10.91 -11.87
C ARG A 98 -38.01 -10.05 -12.75
N SER A 99 -39.17 -9.67 -12.22
CA SER A 99 -39.97 -8.55 -12.74
C SER A 99 -39.71 -7.31 -11.89
N GLY A 100 -39.07 -6.28 -12.47
CA GLY A 100 -38.89 -4.97 -11.81
C GLY A 100 -37.46 -4.49 -11.53
N LEU A 101 -36.41 -5.13 -12.06
CA LEU A 101 -35.04 -4.60 -11.98
C LEU A 101 -34.17 -5.03 -13.18
N THR A 102 -34.42 -4.38 -14.32
CA THR A 102 -33.59 -4.47 -15.53
C THR A 102 -32.24 -3.79 -15.32
N SER A 103 -31.17 -4.58 -15.32
CA SER A 103 -29.86 -4.30 -15.95
C SER A 103 -29.24 -2.90 -15.82
N ARG A 104 -29.50 -2.16 -14.73
CA ARG A 104 -28.81 -0.91 -14.41
C ARG A 104 -27.34 -1.21 -14.05
N ILE A 105 -26.48 -1.29 -15.07
CA ILE A 105 -25.02 -1.24 -14.91
C ILE A 105 -24.66 0.21 -14.57
N ILE A 106 -24.85 0.58 -13.30
CA ILE A 106 -24.43 1.89 -12.80
C ILE A 106 -22.90 1.84 -12.66
N LEU A 107 -22.18 2.55 -13.54
CA LEU A 107 -20.72 2.66 -13.49
C LEU A 107 -20.22 3.61 -12.39
N THR A 108 -20.80 3.54 -11.19
CA THR A 108 -20.40 4.30 -9.98
C THR A 108 -19.15 3.71 -9.32
N GLY A 109 -18.10 3.50 -10.10
CA GLY A 109 -16.73 3.59 -9.60
C GLY A 109 -16.25 5.04 -9.66
N GLY A 110 -15.20 5.39 -8.93
CA GLY A 110 -14.71 6.76 -8.82
C GLY A 110 -14.78 7.33 -7.41
N SER A 111 -14.44 8.62 -7.27
CA SER A 111 -13.96 9.22 -6.01
C SER A 111 -15.01 9.32 -4.91
N TYR A 112 -16.30 9.35 -5.27
CA TYR A 112 -17.43 9.49 -4.34
C TYR A 112 -18.34 8.24 -4.25
N SER A 113 -17.90 7.10 -4.80
CA SER A 113 -18.67 5.83 -4.83
C SER A 113 -19.25 5.39 -3.48
N ILE A 114 -18.49 5.52 -2.39
CA ILE A 114 -18.95 5.19 -1.02
C ILE A 114 -20.06 6.13 -0.55
N TYR A 115 -19.96 7.44 -0.84
CA TYR A 115 -21.01 8.41 -0.51
C TYR A 115 -22.28 8.19 -1.34
N TYR A 116 -22.13 7.79 -2.61
CA TYR A 116 -23.26 7.38 -3.45
C TYR A 116 -23.98 6.15 -2.87
N ALA A 117 -23.23 5.13 -2.44
CA ALA A 117 -23.80 3.96 -1.79
C ALA A 117 -24.56 4.31 -0.49
N LEU A 118 -24.03 5.24 0.31
CA LEU A 118 -24.73 5.76 1.51
C LEU A 118 -26.01 6.53 1.14
N ALA A 119 -26.00 7.37 0.11
CA ALA A 119 -27.17 8.12 -0.34
C ALA A 119 -28.29 7.23 -0.93
N VAL A 120 -27.91 6.10 -1.53
CA VAL A 120 -28.85 5.04 -1.95
C VAL A 120 -29.41 4.30 -0.73
N ALA A 121 -28.56 3.91 0.22
CA ALA A 121 -28.98 3.21 1.44
C ALA A 121 -29.90 4.06 2.33
N SER A 122 -29.67 5.38 2.41
CA SER A 122 -30.53 6.35 3.10
C SER A 122 -31.82 6.70 2.35
N LYS A 123 -32.02 6.15 1.13
CA LYS A 123 -33.12 6.48 0.20
C LYS A 123 -33.18 7.96 -0.22
N GLN A 124 -32.10 8.72 -0.02
CA GLN A 124 -31.99 10.11 -0.47
C GLN A 124 -31.79 10.22 -1.99
N LEU A 125 -31.28 9.16 -2.63
CA LEU A 125 -31.09 9.09 -4.07
C LEU A 125 -32.07 8.10 -4.71
N ASN A 126 -32.95 8.59 -5.59
CA ASN A 126 -33.83 7.75 -6.38
C ASN A 126 -33.04 6.96 -7.43
N LEU A 127 -32.95 5.64 -7.26
CA LEU A 127 -32.29 4.73 -8.21
C LEU A 127 -32.97 4.68 -9.60
N GLU A 128 -34.25 5.04 -9.70
CA GLU A 128 -34.98 5.03 -10.97
C GLU A 128 -34.72 6.27 -11.81
N HIS A 129 -34.23 7.36 -11.22
CA HIS A 129 -33.86 8.57 -11.95
C HIS A 129 -32.68 8.30 -12.90
N ARG A 130 -32.80 8.76 -14.15
CA ARG A 130 -31.74 8.77 -15.16
C ARG A 130 -31.30 10.23 -15.33
N PRO A 131 -30.06 10.59 -14.95
CA PRO A 131 -29.55 11.94 -15.19
C PRO A 131 -29.57 12.29 -16.68
N ASP A 132 -29.87 13.54 -16.99
CA ASP A 132 -29.74 14.09 -18.34
C ASP A 132 -28.45 14.92 -18.43
N PHE A 133 -27.62 14.60 -19.43
CA PHE A 133 -26.36 15.28 -19.74
C PHE A 133 -26.37 15.92 -21.13
N THR A 134 -27.50 15.93 -21.84
CA THR A 134 -27.60 16.47 -23.21
C THR A 134 -27.29 17.97 -23.27
N ASN A 135 -27.64 18.71 -22.21
CA ASN A 135 -27.40 20.16 -22.07
C ASN A 135 -26.18 20.48 -21.18
N THR A 136 -25.15 19.63 -21.16
CA THR A 136 -23.91 19.88 -20.38
C THR A 136 -22.67 19.98 -21.27
N GLU A 137 -22.79 20.61 -22.45
CA GLU A 137 -21.71 20.72 -23.44
C GLU A 137 -20.43 21.38 -22.87
N PRO A 138 -19.22 20.89 -23.21
CA PRO A 138 -17.96 21.47 -22.73
C PRO A 138 -17.78 22.95 -23.13
N ALA A 139 -17.54 23.83 -22.15
CA ALA A 139 -17.44 25.28 -22.37
C ALA A 139 -16.23 25.74 -23.24
N SER A 140 -15.35 24.82 -23.61
CA SER A 140 -14.25 24.97 -24.56
C SER A 140 -14.01 23.64 -25.26
N LYS A 141 -13.86 23.64 -26.59
CA LYS A 141 -13.53 22.43 -27.38
C LYS A 141 -12.04 22.11 -27.23
N ILE A 142 -11.71 20.83 -27.03
CA ILE A 142 -10.35 20.31 -26.85
C ILE A 142 -10.19 19.09 -27.77
N GLY A 143 -9.06 18.99 -28.47
CA GLY A 143 -8.76 17.85 -29.33
C GLY A 143 -9.77 17.62 -30.47
N PRO A 144 -9.91 16.38 -30.96
CA PRO A 144 -9.15 15.19 -30.56
C PRO A 144 -7.68 15.29 -30.96
N PHE A 145 -6.77 14.87 -30.07
CA PHE A 145 -5.34 14.83 -30.36
C PHE A 145 -4.87 13.39 -30.66
N PRO A 146 -3.85 13.18 -31.51
CA PRO A 146 -3.34 11.83 -31.84
C PRO A 146 -2.99 10.98 -30.61
N GLN A 147 -2.55 11.61 -29.52
CA GLN A 147 -2.23 10.97 -28.25
C GLN A 147 -3.43 10.24 -27.60
N TRP A 148 -4.67 10.61 -27.93
CA TRP A 148 -5.88 9.94 -27.42
C TRP A 148 -6.11 8.55 -28.04
N GLY A 149 -5.54 8.30 -29.22
CA GLY A 149 -5.64 7.02 -29.93
C GLY A 149 -4.55 6.00 -29.57
N ASP A 150 -3.58 6.36 -28.73
CA ASP A 150 -2.48 5.48 -28.32
C ASP A 150 -2.77 4.84 -26.92
N PRO A 151 -3.06 3.52 -26.85
CA PRO A 151 -3.40 2.84 -25.59
C PRO A 151 -2.25 2.77 -24.56
N LYS A 152 -1.04 3.23 -24.90
CA LYS A 152 0.09 3.32 -23.97
C LYS A 152 0.29 4.74 -23.42
N LYS A 153 -0.25 5.78 -24.08
CA LYS A 153 -0.07 7.18 -23.70
C LYS A 153 -0.99 7.62 -22.58
N ILE A 154 -2.27 7.27 -22.66
CA ILE A 154 -3.28 7.58 -21.65
C ILE A 154 -3.80 6.25 -21.09
N VAL A 155 -3.56 6.03 -19.79
CA VAL A 155 -3.86 4.77 -19.09
C VAL A 155 -4.55 4.98 -17.74
N ALA A 156 -4.63 6.23 -17.24
CA ALA A 156 -5.19 6.58 -15.93
C ALA A 156 -6.37 7.57 -15.96
N MET A 157 -6.83 7.96 -17.15
CA MET A 157 -8.06 8.73 -17.40
C MET A 157 -8.69 8.31 -18.73
N ASP A 158 -9.97 8.63 -18.92
CA ASP A 158 -10.71 8.39 -20.16
C ASP A 158 -10.49 9.56 -21.16
N PRO A 159 -9.91 9.34 -22.35
CA PRO A 159 -9.68 10.43 -23.31
C PRO A 159 -10.97 11.11 -23.80
N TRP A 160 -12.07 10.35 -23.89
CA TRP A 160 -13.34 10.79 -24.48
C TRP A 160 -14.37 11.24 -23.43
N GLY A 161 -14.01 11.20 -22.14
CA GLY A 161 -14.89 11.37 -20.97
C GLY A 161 -15.68 12.68 -20.85
N HIS A 162 -15.41 13.65 -21.72
CA HIS A 162 -16.09 14.95 -21.82
C HIS A 162 -17.10 15.02 -22.99
N LEU A 163 -17.12 14.00 -23.85
CA LEU A 163 -17.98 13.87 -25.02
C LEU A 163 -18.91 12.63 -24.94
N SER A 164 -18.77 11.82 -23.89
CA SER A 164 -19.51 10.56 -23.71
C SER A 164 -21.04 10.65 -23.89
N PRO A 165 -21.75 11.70 -23.39
CA PRO A 165 -23.20 11.84 -23.60
C PRO A 165 -23.61 11.91 -25.08
N TRP A 166 -22.80 12.52 -25.94
CA TRP A 166 -23.08 12.66 -27.37
C TRP A 166 -22.53 11.48 -28.18
N LEU A 167 -21.30 11.03 -27.87
CA LEU A 167 -20.63 9.94 -28.60
C LEU A 167 -21.28 8.57 -28.38
N PHE A 168 -21.93 8.35 -27.23
CA PHE A 168 -22.58 7.08 -26.92
C PHE A 168 -24.11 7.17 -26.85
N LYS A 169 -24.72 8.29 -27.28
CA LYS A 169 -26.17 8.53 -27.19
C LYS A 169 -27.00 7.31 -27.59
N ASP A 170 -26.77 6.80 -28.80
CA ASP A 170 -27.50 5.65 -29.37
C ASP A 170 -27.38 4.38 -28.50
N THR A 171 -26.23 4.17 -27.85
CA THR A 171 -25.98 3.07 -26.91
C THR A 171 -26.72 3.28 -25.57
N ILE A 172 -26.70 4.51 -25.05
CA ILE A 172 -27.40 4.90 -23.81
C ILE A 172 -28.93 4.78 -24.00
N GLU A 173 -29.44 5.05 -25.20
CA GLU A 173 -30.85 4.90 -25.56
C GLU A 173 -31.23 3.44 -25.87
N ARG A 174 -30.54 2.76 -26.80
CA ARG A 174 -30.85 1.39 -27.24
C ARG A 174 -30.65 0.35 -26.14
N ASP A 175 -29.52 0.41 -25.43
CA ASP A 175 -29.13 -0.62 -24.45
C ASP A 175 -29.52 -0.23 -23.01
N ASN A 176 -30.14 0.95 -22.83
CA ASN A 176 -30.63 1.52 -21.57
C ASN A 176 -29.59 1.53 -20.43
N VAL A 177 -28.38 2.01 -20.72
CA VAL A 177 -27.24 2.09 -19.80
C VAL A 177 -26.97 3.52 -19.30
N ASP A 178 -26.52 3.66 -18.05
CA ASP A 178 -26.12 4.94 -17.44
C ASP A 178 -24.62 5.17 -17.67
N ILE A 179 -24.27 5.88 -18.76
CA ILE A 179 -22.91 6.30 -19.08
C ILE A 179 -22.73 7.76 -18.64
N ARG A 180 -21.97 7.98 -17.58
CA ARG A 180 -21.71 9.31 -17.02
C ARG A 180 -20.41 9.90 -17.59
N PRO A 181 -20.35 11.22 -17.85
CA PRO A 181 -19.11 11.87 -18.24
C PRO A 181 -18.11 11.83 -17.08
N THR A 182 -16.85 11.49 -17.38
CA THR A 182 -15.74 11.41 -16.42
C THR A 182 -14.84 12.66 -16.45
N ILE A 183 -15.09 13.57 -17.40
CA ILE A 183 -14.41 14.86 -17.54
C ILE A 183 -15.46 15.95 -17.77
N ALA A 184 -15.32 17.10 -17.10
CA ALA A 184 -16.17 18.28 -17.30
C ALA A 184 -15.33 19.54 -17.51
N ILE A 185 -15.75 20.43 -18.42
CA ILE A 185 -15.03 21.66 -18.80
C ILE A 185 -15.93 22.87 -18.62
N THR A 186 -15.52 23.84 -17.81
CA THR A 186 -16.29 25.06 -17.52
C THR A 186 -15.41 26.31 -17.47
N LYS A 187 -16.00 27.49 -17.63
CA LYS A 187 -15.35 28.79 -17.47
C LYS A 187 -15.81 29.42 -16.16
N ALA A 188 -14.88 30.01 -15.42
CA ALA A 188 -15.18 30.65 -14.15
C ALA A 188 -14.13 31.71 -13.81
N HIS A 189 -14.41 32.52 -12.79
CA HIS A 189 -13.40 33.36 -12.18
C HIS A 189 -12.68 32.61 -11.04
N MET A 190 -11.49 33.10 -10.69
CA MET A 190 -10.70 32.67 -9.54
C MET A 190 -10.26 33.92 -8.77
N LYS A 191 -10.42 33.91 -7.45
CA LYS A 191 -9.98 34.97 -6.54
C LYS A 191 -9.19 34.34 -5.40
N LEU A 192 -8.01 34.88 -5.11
CA LEU A 192 -7.15 34.48 -4.00
C LEU A 192 -6.57 35.75 -3.36
N PRO A 193 -6.49 35.87 -2.02
CA PRO A 193 -6.01 37.10 -1.36
C PRO A 193 -4.62 37.53 -1.81
N GLU A 194 -3.73 36.58 -2.10
CA GLU A 194 -2.35 36.84 -2.53
C GLU A 194 -2.29 37.49 -3.93
N LEU A 195 -3.27 37.24 -4.80
CA LEU A 195 -3.32 37.85 -6.12
C LEU A 195 -3.69 39.33 -6.05
N GLU A 196 -4.53 39.73 -5.09
CA GLU A 196 -4.79 41.15 -4.81
C GLU A 196 -3.52 41.85 -4.32
N GLU A 197 -2.73 41.21 -3.44
CA GLU A 197 -1.45 41.75 -3.00
C GLU A 197 -0.43 41.83 -4.15
N SER A 198 -0.37 40.83 -5.02
CA SER A 198 0.53 40.83 -6.19
C SER A 198 0.12 41.85 -7.25
N VAL A 199 -1.16 42.20 -7.38
CA VAL A 199 -1.57 43.37 -8.16
C VAL A 199 -1.21 44.68 -7.46
N ARG A 200 -1.49 44.80 -6.15
CA ARG A 200 -1.19 46.00 -5.35
C ARG A 200 0.31 46.33 -5.28
N SER A 201 1.17 45.32 -5.35
CA SER A 201 2.63 45.45 -5.40
C SER A 201 3.21 45.51 -6.83
N GLY A 202 2.38 45.52 -7.86
CA GLY A 202 2.81 45.59 -9.26
C GLY A 202 3.50 44.33 -9.80
N ARG A 203 3.49 43.21 -9.07
CA ARG A 203 3.99 41.90 -9.55
C ARG A 203 3.10 41.31 -10.64
N LEU A 204 1.81 41.67 -10.64
CA LEU A 204 0.80 41.27 -11.62
C LEU A 204 0.06 42.51 -12.13
N VAL A 205 -0.19 42.60 -13.44
CA VAL A 205 -0.85 43.76 -14.07
C VAL A 205 -2.21 43.31 -14.61
N PRO A 206 -3.33 43.98 -14.27
CA PRO A 206 -4.63 43.71 -14.88
C PRO A 206 -4.63 44.03 -16.38
N ASP A 207 -5.08 43.08 -17.20
CA ASP A 207 -5.19 43.21 -18.66
C ASP A 207 -6.64 43.15 -19.16
N GLY A 208 -7.61 42.98 -18.25
CA GLY A 208 -9.03 42.86 -18.56
C GLY A 208 -9.42 41.56 -19.27
N LYS A 209 -8.49 40.59 -19.42
CA LYS A 209 -8.71 39.34 -20.18
C LYS A 209 -8.31 38.10 -19.38
N VAL A 210 -7.13 38.08 -18.78
CA VAL A 210 -6.65 36.99 -17.92
C VAL A 210 -6.68 37.43 -16.45
N CYS A 211 -6.23 38.65 -16.15
CA CYS A 211 -6.40 39.32 -14.87
C CYS A 211 -7.37 40.50 -15.06
N LEU A 212 -8.59 40.34 -14.55
CA LEU A 212 -9.75 41.13 -14.94
C LEU A 212 -9.78 42.53 -14.31
N ASN A 213 -9.26 42.68 -13.10
CA ASN A 213 -9.41 43.90 -12.30
C ASN A 213 -8.32 44.05 -11.23
N ASN A 214 -8.32 45.22 -10.58
CA ASN A 214 -7.37 45.58 -9.52
C ASN A 214 -7.49 44.72 -8.24
N LEU A 215 -8.48 43.82 -8.15
CA LEU A 215 -8.68 42.89 -7.04
C LEU A 215 -8.02 41.51 -7.29
N GLY A 216 -7.24 41.37 -8.36
CA GLY A 216 -6.53 40.13 -8.68
C GLY A 216 -7.44 38.99 -9.16
N GLU A 217 -8.66 39.29 -9.62
CA GLU A 217 -9.60 38.27 -10.10
C GLU A 217 -9.19 37.78 -11.49
N LEU A 218 -9.04 36.45 -11.63
CA LEU A 218 -8.54 35.81 -12.85
C LEU A 218 -9.67 35.12 -13.62
N ALA A 219 -9.68 35.29 -14.94
CA ALA A 219 -10.48 34.44 -15.83
C ALA A 219 -9.75 33.11 -16.07
N VAL A 220 -10.45 31.99 -15.86
CA VAL A 220 -9.83 30.65 -15.93
C VAL A 220 -10.78 29.63 -16.53
N THR A 221 -10.27 28.80 -17.45
CA THR A 221 -10.97 27.59 -17.89
C THR A 221 -10.58 26.45 -16.95
N LYS A 222 -11.59 25.81 -16.34
CA LYS A 222 -11.45 24.74 -15.35
C LYS A 222 -11.85 23.41 -15.98
N PHE A 223 -11.03 22.39 -15.79
CA PHE A 223 -11.28 21.03 -16.24
C PHE A 223 -11.25 20.10 -15.02
N ALA A 224 -12.36 19.44 -14.72
CA ALA A 224 -12.42 18.40 -13.68
C ALA A 224 -12.28 17.02 -14.34
N VAL A 225 -11.47 16.13 -13.77
CA VAL A 225 -11.15 14.81 -14.35
C VAL A 225 -11.19 13.75 -13.25
N GLU A 226 -12.04 12.73 -13.42
CA GLU A 226 -12.04 11.53 -12.60
C GLU A 226 -11.03 10.47 -13.10
N PRO A 227 -10.46 9.64 -12.20
CA PRO A 227 -9.46 8.63 -12.57
C PRO A 227 -10.12 7.39 -13.18
N VAL A 228 -9.67 7.00 -14.38
CA VAL A 228 -10.16 5.81 -15.11
C VAL A 228 -8.96 4.97 -15.55
N TRP A 229 -8.71 3.86 -14.86
CA TRP A 229 -7.48 3.08 -15.03
C TRP A 229 -7.65 1.91 -15.98
N TYR A 230 -6.92 1.92 -17.10
CA TYR A 230 -6.73 0.77 -17.97
C TYR A 230 -5.66 -0.15 -17.36
N LEU A 231 -6.10 -1.21 -16.67
CA LEU A 231 -5.26 -2.07 -15.83
C LEU A 231 -4.02 -2.65 -16.55
N PRO A 232 -4.08 -3.11 -17.82
CA PRO A 232 -2.89 -3.58 -18.53
C PRO A 232 -1.86 -2.46 -18.78
N GLY A 233 -2.31 -1.26 -19.16
CA GLY A 233 -1.42 -0.11 -19.41
C GLY A 233 -0.80 0.45 -18.12
N VAL A 234 -1.56 0.44 -17.02
CA VAL A 234 -1.04 0.75 -15.68
C VAL A 234 0.01 -0.29 -15.26
N ALA A 235 -0.26 -1.59 -15.45
CA ALA A 235 0.69 -2.66 -15.11
C ALA A 235 2.00 -2.55 -15.93
N GLU A 236 1.91 -2.36 -17.25
CA GLU A 236 3.07 -2.14 -18.12
C GLU A 236 3.89 -0.93 -17.64
N ARG A 237 3.24 0.20 -17.33
CA ARG A 237 3.94 1.43 -16.92
C ARG A 237 4.60 1.33 -15.55
N PHE A 238 4.14 0.45 -14.66
CA PHE A 238 4.82 0.14 -13.40
C PHE A 238 5.84 -1.01 -13.52
N GLY A 239 5.97 -1.65 -14.68
CA GLY A 239 6.87 -2.79 -14.89
C GLY A 239 6.45 -4.05 -14.13
N ILE A 240 5.15 -4.22 -13.88
CA ILE A 240 4.57 -5.31 -13.11
C ILE A 240 3.60 -6.15 -13.96
N ASP A 241 3.35 -7.38 -13.53
CA ASP A 241 2.34 -8.25 -14.13
C ASP A 241 0.90 -7.76 -13.83
N GLU A 242 -0.02 -7.93 -14.78
CA GLU A 242 -1.42 -7.50 -14.63
C GLU A 242 -2.13 -8.25 -13.48
N GLY A 243 -1.84 -9.55 -13.33
CA GLY A 243 -2.36 -10.37 -12.22
C GLY A 243 -1.78 -9.96 -10.87
N ALA A 244 -0.49 -9.61 -10.83
CA ALA A 244 0.14 -9.05 -9.63
C ALA A 244 -0.45 -7.69 -9.22
N LEU A 245 -0.72 -6.79 -10.19
CA LEU A 245 -1.40 -5.52 -9.94
C LEU A 245 -2.81 -5.75 -9.38
N ARG A 246 -3.64 -6.57 -10.06
CA ARG A 246 -5.00 -6.92 -9.62
C ARG A 246 -5.02 -7.49 -8.21
N ARG A 247 -4.11 -8.44 -7.93
CA ARG A 247 -3.97 -9.05 -6.60
C ARG A 247 -3.61 -8.01 -5.54
N SER A 248 -2.64 -7.15 -5.80
CA SER A 248 -2.23 -6.09 -4.87
C SER A 248 -3.36 -5.10 -4.60
N LEU A 249 -4.11 -4.70 -5.63
CA LEU A 249 -5.30 -3.85 -5.49
C LEU A 249 -6.38 -4.53 -4.63
N PHE A 250 -6.70 -5.80 -4.87
CA PHE A 250 -7.69 -6.55 -4.08
C PHE A 250 -7.26 -6.71 -2.61
N GLU A 251 -6.02 -7.15 -2.37
CA GLU A 251 -5.49 -7.37 -1.02
C GLU A 251 -5.39 -6.07 -0.20
N HIS A 252 -4.99 -4.95 -0.82
CA HIS A 252 -4.87 -3.66 -0.13
C HIS A 252 -6.15 -2.81 -0.11
N THR A 253 -7.18 -3.14 -0.88
CA THR A 253 -8.55 -2.59 -0.71
C THR A 253 -9.39 -3.42 0.26
N GLY A 254 -8.78 -4.32 1.04
CA GLY A 254 -9.50 -5.14 2.03
C GLY A 254 -10.49 -6.13 1.43
N GLY A 255 -10.31 -6.50 0.15
CA GLY A 255 -11.22 -7.38 -0.57
C GLY A 255 -12.42 -6.70 -1.23
N SER A 256 -12.48 -5.35 -1.25
CA SER A 256 -13.66 -4.59 -1.70
C SER A 256 -14.08 -4.78 -3.18
N TYR A 257 -13.21 -5.36 -4.01
CA TYR A 257 -13.43 -5.52 -5.46
C TYR A 257 -13.05 -6.93 -5.94
N PRO A 258 -13.79 -7.99 -5.56
CA PRO A 258 -13.48 -9.37 -5.93
C PRO A 258 -13.42 -9.61 -7.45
N GLU A 259 -14.13 -8.80 -8.23
CA GLU A 259 -14.13 -8.80 -9.70
C GLU A 259 -12.73 -8.57 -10.29
N LEU A 260 -11.84 -7.83 -9.60
CA LEU A 260 -10.46 -7.65 -10.06
C LEU A 260 -9.72 -8.98 -10.21
N ILE A 261 -10.10 -10.00 -9.43
CA ILE A 261 -9.51 -11.34 -9.40
C ILE A 261 -10.35 -12.34 -10.19
N THR A 262 -11.68 -12.33 -10.03
CA THR A 262 -12.58 -13.31 -10.67
C THR A 262 -12.86 -12.98 -12.14
N ARG A 263 -12.74 -11.71 -12.55
CA ARG A 263 -13.05 -11.21 -13.90
C ARG A 263 -11.83 -10.56 -14.58
N GLY A 264 -11.01 -11.42 -15.17
CA GLY A 264 -9.85 -11.02 -15.99
C GLY A 264 -10.21 -10.31 -17.31
N ASP A 265 -11.49 -10.34 -17.69
CA ASP A 265 -12.11 -9.63 -18.82
C ASP A 265 -12.31 -8.13 -18.54
N ILE A 266 -12.56 -7.73 -17.29
CA ILE A 266 -12.71 -6.32 -16.91
C ILE A 266 -11.33 -5.66 -16.96
N LYS A 267 -10.99 -4.96 -18.05
CA LYS A 267 -9.71 -4.26 -18.21
C LYS A 267 -9.68 -2.81 -17.71
N VAL A 268 -10.84 -2.24 -17.39
CA VAL A 268 -10.98 -0.86 -16.89
C VAL A 268 -11.44 -0.89 -15.43
N PHE A 269 -10.86 -0.03 -14.59
CA PHE A 269 -11.17 0.12 -13.17
C PHE A 269 -11.24 1.61 -12.81
N LEU A 270 -12.27 2.03 -12.07
CA LEU A 270 -12.44 3.41 -11.62
C LEU A 270 -12.14 3.47 -10.11
N PRO A 271 -10.89 3.72 -9.71
CA PRO A 271 -10.49 3.67 -8.30
C PRO A 271 -11.16 4.76 -7.45
N PRO A 272 -11.50 4.48 -6.18
CA PRO A 272 -12.05 5.46 -5.23
C PRO A 272 -10.96 6.37 -4.66
N ILE A 273 -10.28 7.12 -5.53
CA ILE A 273 -9.20 8.06 -5.19
C ILE A 273 -9.53 9.45 -5.72
N GLY A 274 -8.94 10.49 -5.11
CA GLY A 274 -9.10 11.86 -5.59
C GLY A 274 -8.62 12.02 -7.04
N GLY A 275 -9.48 12.64 -7.87
CA GLY A 275 -9.14 13.01 -9.24
C GLY A 275 -8.19 14.20 -9.33
N LEU A 276 -8.26 14.94 -10.44
CA LEU A 276 -7.47 16.15 -10.66
C LEU A 276 -8.33 17.30 -11.22
N THR A 277 -7.85 18.52 -11.01
CA THR A 277 -8.39 19.73 -11.62
C THR A 277 -7.30 20.45 -12.40
N VAL A 278 -7.55 20.78 -13.66
CA VAL A 278 -6.70 21.67 -14.46
C VAL A 278 -7.29 23.08 -14.45
N TYR A 279 -6.42 24.07 -14.34
CA TYR A 279 -6.72 25.50 -14.46
C TYR A 279 -5.88 26.06 -15.62
N CYS A 280 -6.54 26.48 -16.69
CA CYS A 280 -5.92 27.13 -17.85
C CYS A 280 -6.18 28.64 -17.80
N PHE A 281 -5.10 29.41 -17.86
CA PHE A 281 -5.08 30.86 -17.94
C PHE A 281 -4.76 31.26 -19.38
N GLY A 282 -5.56 32.16 -19.95
CA GLY A 282 -5.57 32.42 -21.40
C GLY A 282 -6.42 31.43 -22.18
N ASP A 283 -6.16 31.34 -23.49
CA ASP A 283 -6.92 30.53 -24.44
C ASP A 283 -6.54 29.04 -24.37
N PRO A 284 -7.49 28.11 -24.08
CA PRO A 284 -7.23 26.67 -24.06
C PRO A 284 -6.63 26.09 -25.34
N ALA A 285 -6.88 26.67 -26.52
CA ALA A 285 -6.30 26.16 -27.77
C ALA A 285 -4.75 26.20 -27.75
N LYS A 286 -4.19 27.25 -27.12
CA LYS A 286 -2.74 27.49 -27.01
C LYS A 286 -2.00 26.48 -26.13
N MET A 287 -2.69 25.67 -25.32
CA MET A 287 -2.02 24.61 -24.53
C MET A 287 -1.36 23.55 -25.41
N SER A 288 -1.90 23.31 -26.61
CA SER A 288 -1.44 22.27 -27.53
C SER A 288 -0.54 22.78 -28.66
N ASP A 289 -0.35 24.10 -28.76
CA ASP A 289 0.42 24.76 -29.81
C ASP A 289 1.92 24.79 -29.46
N GLU A 290 2.76 24.32 -30.38
CA GLU A 290 4.21 24.24 -30.19
C GLU A 290 4.92 25.58 -30.47
N SER A 291 4.26 26.54 -31.12
CA SER A 291 4.81 27.85 -31.49
C SER A 291 4.82 28.86 -30.34
N VAL A 292 3.83 28.79 -29.45
CA VAL A 292 3.70 29.63 -28.24
C VAL A 292 4.56 29.12 -27.08
N ARG A 293 4.71 29.90 -26.00
CA ARG A 293 5.36 29.45 -24.77
C ARG A 293 4.35 28.90 -23.77
N LEU A 294 4.66 27.74 -23.16
CA LEU A 294 3.85 27.11 -22.12
C LEU A 294 4.55 27.18 -20.74
N ALA A 295 3.89 27.84 -19.78
CA ALA A 295 4.23 27.76 -18.37
C ALA A 295 3.35 26.71 -17.67
N LEU A 296 3.98 25.72 -17.03
CA LEU A 296 3.30 24.58 -16.39
C LEU A 296 3.68 24.44 -14.91
N ARG A 297 2.67 24.49 -14.05
CA ARG A 297 2.74 24.08 -12.63
C ARG A 297 1.99 22.77 -12.43
N ILE A 298 2.65 21.76 -11.85
CA ILE A 298 1.95 20.56 -11.36
C ILE A 298 2.08 20.47 -9.84
N HIS A 299 0.94 20.52 -9.16
CA HIS A 299 0.80 20.58 -7.71
C HIS A 299 0.28 19.25 -7.14
N ASP A 300 0.80 18.84 -5.98
CA ASP A 300 0.23 17.75 -5.18
C ASP A 300 -0.53 18.42 -4.02
N GLU A 301 -1.83 18.14 -3.85
CA GLU A 301 -2.73 18.71 -2.83
C GLU A 301 -2.13 18.72 -1.41
N CYS A 302 -2.29 19.85 -0.71
CA CYS A 302 -1.83 20.06 0.66
C CYS A 302 -2.82 20.95 1.42
N ASN A 303 -3.96 20.39 1.84
CA ASN A 303 -5.10 21.06 2.48
C ASN A 303 -4.69 22.12 3.51
N GLY A 304 -3.93 21.74 4.54
CA GLY A 304 -3.47 22.65 5.60
C GLY A 304 -2.61 23.85 5.14
N SER A 305 -2.06 23.85 3.92
CA SER A 305 -1.30 24.98 3.36
C SER A 305 -2.10 25.68 2.26
N ASP A 306 -2.63 24.92 1.29
CA ASP A 306 -3.34 25.43 0.13
C ASP A 306 -4.71 26.06 0.47
N VAL A 307 -5.36 25.59 1.55
CA VAL A 307 -6.61 26.17 2.08
C VAL A 307 -6.33 27.05 3.30
N PHE A 308 -5.58 26.56 4.29
CA PHE A 308 -5.45 27.19 5.61
C PHE A 308 -4.13 27.94 5.88
N GLY A 309 -3.24 28.05 4.89
CA GLY A 309 -2.07 28.95 5.00
C GLY A 309 -0.89 28.47 5.85
N SER A 310 -0.84 27.19 6.27
CA SER A 310 0.25 26.70 7.14
C SER A 310 1.65 26.86 6.53
N ASP A 311 2.51 27.42 7.38
CA ASP A 311 3.94 27.67 7.33
C ASP A 311 4.84 26.42 7.33
N ILE A 312 4.35 25.27 7.82
CA ILE A 312 5.13 24.04 8.04
C ILE A 312 5.72 23.47 6.72
N CYS A 313 5.17 23.86 5.56
CA CYS A 313 5.63 23.39 4.25
C CYS A 313 5.47 24.45 3.14
N THR A 314 6.24 24.33 2.07
CA THR A 314 6.23 25.29 0.94
C THR A 314 5.13 25.05 -0.11
N CYS A 315 4.04 24.34 0.20
CA CYS A 315 3.04 24.01 -0.81
C CYS A 315 2.32 25.27 -1.33
N ARG A 316 1.75 26.09 -0.44
CA ARG A 316 1.07 27.33 -0.84
C ARG A 316 1.97 28.33 -1.58
N PRO A 317 3.18 28.71 -1.11
CA PRO A 317 4.04 29.63 -1.87
C PRO A 317 4.34 29.16 -3.29
N TYR A 318 4.63 27.86 -3.47
CA TYR A 318 4.82 27.25 -4.79
C TYR A 318 3.53 27.14 -5.63
N LEU A 319 2.34 27.21 -5.04
CA LEU A 319 1.06 27.25 -5.74
C LEU A 319 0.77 28.66 -6.25
N ILE A 320 0.88 29.67 -5.39
CA ILE A 320 0.65 31.09 -5.75
C ILE A 320 1.65 31.55 -6.81
N PHE A 321 2.95 31.33 -6.59
CA PHE A 321 3.98 31.57 -7.62
C PHE A 321 3.71 30.79 -8.92
N GLY A 322 3.17 29.57 -8.78
CA GLY A 322 2.75 28.72 -9.89
C GLY A 322 1.58 29.29 -10.71
N ILE A 323 0.69 30.04 -10.08
CA ILE A 323 -0.45 30.73 -10.72
C ILE A 323 0.02 32.05 -11.33
N GLU A 324 0.79 32.86 -10.61
CA GLU A 324 1.26 34.15 -11.12
C GLU A 324 2.11 34.03 -12.38
N GLU A 325 3.10 33.12 -12.40
CA GLU A 325 3.93 32.92 -13.59
C GLU A 325 3.12 32.32 -14.76
N ALA A 326 2.09 31.51 -14.48
CA ALA A 326 1.18 31.02 -15.50
C ALA A 326 0.31 32.14 -16.11
N VAL A 327 -0.20 33.05 -15.28
CA VAL A 327 -0.95 34.24 -15.76
C VAL A 327 -0.04 35.16 -16.58
N LYS A 328 1.19 35.45 -16.12
CA LYS A 328 2.15 36.28 -16.87
C LYS A 328 2.48 35.68 -18.24
N GLU A 329 2.72 34.37 -18.33
CA GLU A 329 3.00 33.73 -19.62
C GLU A 329 1.79 33.81 -20.57
N ALA A 330 0.56 33.67 -20.05
CA ALA A 330 -0.68 33.85 -20.82
C ALA A 330 -0.89 35.30 -21.29
N GLN A 331 -0.64 36.29 -20.42
CA GLN A 331 -0.70 37.73 -20.75
C GLN A 331 0.33 38.12 -21.81
N ASN A 332 1.53 37.53 -21.76
CA ASN A 332 2.58 37.66 -22.78
C ASN A 332 2.25 36.93 -24.10
N GLY A 333 1.02 36.44 -24.27
CA GLY A 333 0.53 35.78 -25.49
C GLY A 333 0.78 34.27 -25.56
N GLY A 334 1.42 33.68 -24.55
CA GLY A 334 1.61 32.24 -24.40
C GLY A 334 0.39 31.53 -23.80
N SER A 335 0.66 30.50 -22.99
CA SER A 335 -0.36 29.71 -22.27
C SER A 335 0.12 29.40 -20.85
N GLY A 336 -0.79 29.52 -19.87
CA GLY A 336 -0.53 29.20 -18.46
C GLY A 336 -1.37 28.03 -17.97
N VAL A 337 -0.76 26.99 -17.43
CA VAL A 337 -1.47 25.79 -16.96
C VAL A 337 -1.04 25.40 -15.54
N VAL A 338 -2.01 25.30 -14.63
CA VAL A 338 -1.82 24.78 -13.26
C VAL A 338 -2.67 23.51 -13.10
N ILE A 339 -2.01 22.38 -12.81
CA ILE A 339 -2.68 21.08 -12.58
C ILE A 339 -2.61 20.72 -11.11
N TYR A 340 -3.76 20.52 -10.50
CA TYR A 340 -3.93 20.23 -9.08
C TYR A 340 -4.36 18.76 -8.89
N PHE A 341 -3.45 17.91 -8.42
CA PHE A 341 -3.73 16.50 -8.14
C PHE A 341 -4.13 16.30 -6.68
N ARG A 342 -5.28 15.65 -6.43
CA ARG A 342 -5.82 15.39 -5.08
C ARG A 342 -5.09 14.21 -4.40
N LYS A 343 -3.87 14.49 -3.91
CA LYS A 343 -2.87 13.53 -3.41
C LYS A 343 -2.25 13.94 -2.06
N GLU A 344 -3.07 14.38 -1.12
CA GLU A 344 -2.66 14.77 0.24
C GLU A 344 -1.67 13.79 0.92
N GLY A 345 -0.74 14.33 1.71
CA GLY A 345 0.15 13.58 2.59
C GLY A 345 1.19 12.74 1.85
N ARG A 346 1.53 13.06 0.59
CA ARG A 346 2.30 12.18 -0.31
C ARG A 346 1.60 10.84 -0.56
N ALA A 347 0.28 10.88 -0.69
CA ALA A 347 -0.64 9.72 -0.71
C ALA A 347 -0.67 8.88 0.60
N LEU A 348 -0.07 9.35 1.69
CA LEU A 348 -0.16 8.72 3.02
C LEU A 348 -1.31 9.28 3.87
N GLY A 349 -2.05 10.28 3.36
CA GLY A 349 -3.15 10.95 4.06
C GLY A 349 -2.70 11.96 5.14
N GLU A 350 -3.64 12.82 5.51
CA GLU A 350 -3.41 13.96 6.42
C GLU A 350 -3.03 13.53 7.84
N VAL A 351 -3.63 12.45 8.36
CA VAL A 351 -3.31 11.89 9.69
C VAL A 351 -1.84 11.49 9.78
N THR A 352 -1.30 10.78 8.78
CA THR A 352 0.11 10.37 8.76
C THR A 352 1.05 11.58 8.66
N LYS A 353 0.69 12.56 7.83
CA LYS A 353 1.38 13.86 7.73
C LYS A 353 1.45 14.58 9.09
N TYR A 354 0.34 14.67 9.81
CA TYR A 354 0.31 15.28 11.15
C TYR A 354 1.04 14.45 12.22
N LEU A 355 1.07 13.11 12.14
CA LEU A 355 1.93 12.29 12.99
C LEU A 355 3.43 12.56 12.74
N VAL A 356 3.84 12.71 11.47
CA VAL A 356 5.21 13.10 11.10
C VAL A 356 5.55 14.51 11.56
N TYR A 357 4.64 15.49 11.42
CA TYR A 357 4.86 16.85 11.93
C TYR A 357 4.95 16.90 13.47
N ASN A 358 4.12 16.14 14.18
CA ASN A 358 4.22 15.98 15.63
C ASN A 358 5.54 15.35 16.06
N ALA A 359 6.12 14.43 15.27
CA ALA A 359 7.43 13.85 15.52
C ALA A 359 8.61 14.73 15.07
N ARG A 360 8.39 15.69 14.15
CA ARG A 360 9.31 16.82 13.91
C ARG A 360 9.32 17.72 15.14
N LYS A 361 8.21 18.38 15.48
CA LYS A 361 8.12 19.40 16.56
C LYS A 361 8.40 18.88 17.99
N ARG A 362 8.57 17.56 18.22
CA ARG A 362 8.93 16.95 19.52
C ARG A 362 10.41 16.54 19.69
N GLY A 363 11.28 16.89 18.73
CA GLY A 363 12.74 16.70 18.84
C GLY A 363 13.46 17.62 17.87
N GLU A 364 14.79 17.69 17.91
CA GLU A 364 15.56 18.60 17.04
C GLU A 364 15.21 18.42 15.56
N ASP A 365 14.68 19.45 14.88
CA ASP A 365 14.21 19.32 13.50
C ASP A 365 15.38 19.47 12.51
N ARG A 366 16.18 18.40 12.38
CA ARG A 366 17.34 18.34 11.49
C ARG A 366 16.96 17.80 10.11
N ALA A 367 17.44 18.46 9.06
CA ALA A 367 17.22 18.06 7.66
C ALA A 367 17.64 16.59 7.37
N SER A 368 18.69 16.11 8.03
CA SER A 368 19.17 14.72 7.94
C SER A 368 18.16 13.67 8.40
N ASP A 369 17.27 14.03 9.34
CA ASP A 369 16.29 13.12 9.94
C ASP A 369 14.93 13.16 9.25
N TYR A 370 14.64 14.15 8.39
CA TYR A 370 13.32 14.38 7.79
C TYR A 370 12.72 13.10 7.16
N PHE A 371 13.46 12.44 6.26
CA PHE A 371 13.00 11.20 5.63
C PHE A 371 13.02 9.99 6.57
N LYS A 372 13.89 10.00 7.58
CA LYS A 372 14.00 8.94 8.59
C LYS A 372 12.83 8.96 9.58
N ARG A 373 12.35 10.15 9.97
CA ARG A 373 11.11 10.29 10.77
C ARG A 373 9.88 9.90 9.97
N THR A 374 9.84 10.23 8.68
CA THR A 374 8.79 9.76 7.76
C THR A 374 8.78 8.22 7.68
N GLU A 375 9.94 7.61 7.41
CA GLU A 375 10.13 6.15 7.35
C GLU A 375 9.76 5.44 8.66
N ASN A 376 10.15 6.00 9.82
CA ASN A 376 9.82 5.45 11.14
C ASN A 376 8.31 5.44 11.48
N ILE A 377 7.50 6.26 10.79
CA ILE A 377 6.07 6.48 11.12
C ILE A 377 5.16 5.88 10.06
N ALA A 378 5.48 6.10 8.78
CA ALA A 378 4.72 5.60 7.64
C ALA A 378 5.23 4.25 7.10
N GLY A 379 6.38 3.75 7.59
CA GLY A 379 7.06 2.57 7.03
C GLY A 379 7.77 2.80 5.69
N VAL A 380 7.57 3.97 5.06
CA VAL A 380 8.11 4.33 3.74
C VAL A 380 8.60 5.79 3.70
N LYS A 381 9.56 6.10 2.83
CA LYS A 381 10.15 7.45 2.67
C LYS A 381 9.36 8.40 1.76
N ASP A 382 8.61 7.85 0.81
CA ASP A 382 7.73 8.54 -0.15
C ASP A 382 6.88 7.44 -0.82
N MET A 383 5.56 7.58 -0.87
CA MET A 383 4.67 6.59 -1.53
C MET A 383 4.15 7.08 -2.90
N ARG A 384 4.48 8.32 -3.29
CA ARG A 384 3.99 8.92 -4.54
C ARG A 384 4.60 8.25 -5.76
N PHE A 385 3.74 7.63 -6.56
CA PHE A 385 3.98 7.44 -7.98
C PHE A 385 3.56 8.69 -8.76
N GLN A 386 4.40 9.12 -9.70
CA GLN A 386 4.07 10.15 -10.69
C GLN A 386 4.05 9.59 -12.13
N ALA A 387 4.16 8.27 -12.31
CA ALA A 387 4.12 7.63 -13.64
C ALA A 387 2.78 7.82 -14.38
N LEU A 388 1.68 8.03 -13.65
CA LEU A 388 0.33 8.32 -14.19
C LEU A 388 0.04 9.83 -14.29
N MET A 389 1.01 10.69 -13.95
CA MET A 389 0.86 12.15 -13.94
C MET A 389 0.90 12.79 -15.36
N PRO A 390 1.64 12.26 -16.37
CA PRO A 390 1.68 12.87 -17.70
C PRO A 390 0.43 12.64 -18.56
N ASP A 391 -0.46 11.73 -18.19
CA ASP A 391 -1.67 11.37 -18.97
C ASP A 391 -2.53 12.58 -19.31
N ILE A 392 -2.73 13.47 -18.33
CA ILE A 392 -3.46 14.73 -18.52
C ILE A 392 -2.72 15.70 -19.45
N LEU A 393 -1.38 15.67 -19.50
CA LEU A 393 -0.62 16.50 -20.46
C LEU A 393 -0.83 15.99 -21.89
N HIS A 394 -0.80 14.67 -22.09
CA HIS A 394 -1.15 14.05 -23.37
C HIS A 394 -2.61 14.27 -23.75
N TRP A 395 -3.53 14.29 -22.78
CA TRP A 395 -4.94 14.63 -23.03
C TRP A 395 -5.12 16.08 -23.46
N LEU A 396 -4.43 17.03 -22.83
CA LEU A 396 -4.37 18.46 -23.22
C LEU A 396 -3.60 18.71 -24.54
N GLY A 397 -3.09 17.66 -25.20
CA GLY A 397 -2.32 17.76 -26.45
C GLY A 397 -0.88 18.24 -26.28
N ILE A 398 -0.43 18.55 -25.05
CA ILE A 398 0.88 19.11 -24.73
C ILE A 398 2.01 18.18 -25.21
N ARG A 399 2.94 18.75 -25.98
CA ARG A 399 4.13 18.06 -26.53
C ARG A 399 5.47 18.59 -26.00
N LYS A 400 5.55 19.87 -25.64
CA LYS A 400 6.70 20.51 -25.00
C LYS A 400 6.25 21.28 -23.75
N ILE A 401 7.17 21.59 -22.85
CA ILE A 401 6.96 22.53 -21.74
C ILE A 401 8.12 23.51 -21.74
N ASP A 402 7.85 24.79 -22.01
CA ASP A 402 8.92 25.79 -22.01
C ASP A 402 9.36 26.12 -20.58
N ARG A 403 8.43 26.29 -19.64
CA ARG A 403 8.74 26.63 -18.23
C ARG A 403 8.03 25.72 -17.24
N MET A 404 8.76 24.80 -16.62
CA MET A 404 8.24 23.97 -15.52
C MET A 404 8.46 24.65 -14.17
N LEU A 405 7.37 25.02 -13.50
CA LEU A 405 7.35 25.69 -12.20
C LEU A 405 7.48 24.66 -11.05
N SER A 406 8.48 23.77 -11.12
CA SER A 406 8.70 22.70 -10.13
C SER A 406 10.12 22.10 -10.11
N MET A 407 10.75 22.12 -8.93
CA MET A 407 12.07 21.51 -8.71
C MET A 407 12.03 20.02 -8.33
N SER A 408 10.86 19.37 -8.34
CA SER A 408 10.79 17.93 -8.03
C SER A 408 11.26 17.06 -9.20
N ASN A 409 12.39 16.36 -9.01
CA ASN A 409 12.95 15.46 -10.03
C ASN A 409 11.96 14.34 -10.40
N MET A 410 11.27 13.74 -9.41
CA MET A 410 10.21 12.74 -9.66
C MET A 410 9.07 13.20 -10.58
N LYS A 411 8.81 14.52 -10.68
CA LYS A 411 7.82 15.06 -11.63
C LYS A 411 8.43 15.27 -13.02
N HIS A 412 9.62 15.89 -13.07
CA HIS A 412 10.40 16.09 -14.30
C HIS A 412 10.65 14.76 -15.04
N ASP A 413 11.21 13.77 -14.34
CA ASP A 413 11.66 12.51 -14.92
C ASP A 413 10.49 11.68 -15.46
N ALA A 414 9.31 11.79 -14.84
CA ALA A 414 8.08 11.15 -15.31
C ALA A 414 7.53 11.77 -16.60
N ILE A 415 7.65 13.09 -16.76
CA ILE A 415 7.18 13.84 -17.94
C ILE A 415 8.12 13.60 -19.13
N VAL A 416 9.42 13.77 -18.91
CA VAL A 416 10.45 13.51 -19.94
C VAL A 416 10.46 12.04 -20.34
N GLY A 417 10.25 11.12 -19.38
CA GLY A 417 10.09 9.69 -19.63
C GLY A 417 8.86 9.30 -20.46
N GLN A 418 7.86 10.19 -20.59
CA GLN A 418 6.73 10.03 -21.52
C GLN A 418 6.92 10.79 -22.85
N GLY A 419 8.10 11.39 -23.07
CA GLY A 419 8.46 12.05 -24.33
C GLY A 419 8.03 13.52 -24.45
N ILE A 420 7.71 14.19 -23.33
CA ILE A 420 7.48 15.64 -23.30
C ILE A 420 8.77 16.32 -22.81
N PRO A 421 9.59 16.96 -23.66
CA PRO A 421 10.72 17.77 -23.22
C PRO A 421 10.30 18.95 -22.35
N ILE A 422 11.18 19.31 -21.40
CA ILE A 422 11.08 20.48 -20.53
C ILE A 422 12.31 21.36 -20.81
N HIS A 423 12.11 22.61 -21.22
CA HIS A 423 13.21 23.52 -21.58
C HIS A 423 13.79 24.24 -20.35
N GLU A 424 12.96 24.88 -19.54
CA GLU A 424 13.33 25.66 -18.36
C GLU A 424 12.70 25.04 -17.09
N ARG A 425 13.43 25.07 -15.97
CA ARG A 425 12.90 24.69 -14.64
C ARG A 425 13.07 25.87 -13.69
N VAL A 426 11.97 26.36 -13.16
CA VAL A 426 11.93 27.60 -12.37
C VAL A 426 11.93 27.27 -10.87
N GLU A 427 12.91 27.81 -10.15
CA GLU A 427 13.01 27.75 -8.68
C GLU A 427 12.05 28.76 -8.04
N LEU A 428 11.57 28.47 -6.82
CA LEU A 428 10.81 29.46 -6.03
C LEU A 428 11.78 30.52 -5.49
N PRO A 429 11.44 31.83 -5.51
CA PRO A 429 12.24 32.88 -4.89
C PRO A 429 12.52 32.62 -3.40
N GLU A 430 13.73 32.91 -2.92
CA GLU A 430 14.15 32.62 -1.54
C GLU A 430 13.33 33.39 -0.48
N GLU A 431 12.87 34.59 -0.84
CA GLU A 431 11.94 35.42 -0.07
C GLU A 431 10.58 34.73 0.20
N TRP A 432 10.15 33.80 -0.67
CA TRP A 432 8.86 33.10 -0.56
C TRP A 432 8.95 31.78 0.21
N ILE A 433 10.05 31.54 0.93
CA ILE A 433 10.30 30.32 1.71
C ILE A 433 10.11 30.59 3.21
N PRO A 434 8.98 30.15 3.83
CA PRO A 434 8.77 30.24 5.27
C PRO A 434 9.91 29.62 6.08
N ALA A 435 10.26 30.21 7.22
CA ALA A 435 11.40 29.78 8.03
C ALA A 435 11.34 28.29 8.44
N ASP A 436 10.22 27.84 9.03
CA ASP A 436 9.95 26.44 9.41
C ASP A 436 10.04 25.44 8.24
N SER A 437 9.88 25.91 7.00
CA SER A 437 9.91 25.09 5.80
C SER A 437 11.32 24.86 5.23
N ARG A 438 12.32 25.66 5.64
CA ARG A 438 13.71 25.57 5.15
C ARG A 438 14.31 24.18 5.39
N VAL A 439 14.09 23.61 6.57
CA VAL A 439 14.50 22.25 6.95
C VAL A 439 13.99 21.19 5.95
N GLU A 440 12.78 21.35 5.40
CA GLU A 440 12.24 20.45 4.38
C GLU A 440 12.91 20.64 3.00
N ILE A 441 13.32 21.85 2.65
CA ILE A 441 14.05 22.12 1.40
C ILE A 441 15.48 21.59 1.49
N ASP A 442 16.19 21.89 2.58
CA ASP A 442 17.55 21.40 2.83
C ASP A 442 17.59 19.87 2.82
N ALA A 443 16.57 19.21 3.39
CA ALA A 443 16.41 17.76 3.32
C ALA A 443 16.21 17.26 1.88
N LYS A 444 15.37 17.93 1.07
CA LYS A 444 15.13 17.58 -0.34
C LYS A 444 16.39 17.75 -1.21
N ILE A 445 17.16 18.81 -0.98
CA ILE A 445 18.43 19.08 -1.67
C ILE A 445 19.47 18.02 -1.27
N THR A 446 19.66 17.80 0.03
CA THR A 446 20.59 16.78 0.57
C THR A 446 20.27 15.37 0.07
N ALA A 447 18.99 15.04 -0.11
CA ALA A 447 18.52 13.76 -0.65
C ALA A 447 18.45 13.70 -2.19
N GLY A 448 18.95 14.71 -2.91
CA GLY A 448 18.95 14.75 -4.38
C GLY A 448 17.56 14.81 -5.05
N LYS A 449 16.50 15.09 -4.28
CA LYS A 449 15.11 15.16 -4.77
C LYS A 449 14.76 16.52 -5.42
N VAL A 450 15.61 17.53 -5.20
CA VAL A 450 15.52 18.90 -5.70
C VAL A 450 16.87 19.29 -6.29
N LEU A 451 16.86 19.92 -7.47
CA LEU A 451 18.02 20.60 -8.03
C LEU A 451 18.09 22.04 -7.49
N HIS A 452 19.27 22.62 -7.43
CA HIS A 452 19.48 24.02 -7.06
C HIS A 452 20.55 24.64 -7.97
N ARG A 453 20.45 25.96 -8.16
CA ARG A 453 21.20 26.79 -9.12
C ARG A 453 22.69 26.44 -9.23
N GLY A 454 23.15 26.13 -10.45
CA GLY A 454 24.57 25.87 -10.74
C GLY A 454 24.90 24.65 -11.61
N LYS A 455 23.90 23.94 -12.15
CA LYS A 455 24.10 22.87 -13.15
C LYS A 455 23.14 23.02 -14.32
N THR A 456 23.62 23.59 -15.42
CA THR A 456 22.98 23.44 -16.73
C THR A 456 23.09 21.99 -17.19
N TYR A 457 22.04 21.48 -17.85
CA TYR A 457 22.10 20.21 -18.56
C TYR A 457 22.51 20.49 -20.00
N ASP A 458 23.73 20.09 -20.35
CA ASP A 458 24.18 19.88 -21.73
C ASP A 458 24.87 18.51 -21.83
N GLY A 459 25.04 18.00 -23.04
CA GLY A 459 25.28 16.59 -23.36
C GLY A 459 26.49 15.93 -22.67
N GLY A 460 26.23 15.26 -21.54
CA GLY A 460 26.97 14.04 -21.19
C GLY A 460 28.37 14.19 -20.59
N ARG A 461 28.71 15.31 -19.92
CA ARG A 461 29.87 15.33 -19.00
C ARG A 461 29.80 16.44 -17.94
N VAL A 462 29.86 16.07 -16.66
CA VAL A 462 29.99 17.04 -15.55
C VAL A 462 31.43 17.54 -15.50
N LYS A 463 31.62 18.86 -15.70
CA LYS A 463 32.84 19.60 -15.33
C LYS A 463 32.45 20.78 -14.43
N SER A 464 33.29 21.10 -13.46
CA SER A 464 33.12 22.28 -12.60
C SER A 464 33.89 23.47 -13.16
N CYS A 465 33.20 24.58 -13.43
CA CYS A 465 33.82 25.88 -13.70
C CYS A 465 34.10 26.64 -12.38
N PRO A 466 35.11 27.53 -12.35
CA PRO A 466 35.50 28.26 -11.14
C PRO A 466 34.54 29.41 -10.79
N ARG A 467 34.55 29.84 -9.52
CA ARG A 467 33.83 31.04 -9.05
C ARG A 467 34.63 32.33 -9.34
N PRO A 468 33.97 33.47 -9.62
CA PRO A 468 34.63 34.78 -9.68
C PRO A 468 35.04 35.27 -8.28
N SER A 469 35.98 36.22 -8.24
CA SER A 469 36.63 36.70 -7.02
C SER A 469 36.07 38.04 -6.49
N LEU A 470 35.48 37.98 -5.30
CA LEU A 470 35.28 39.08 -4.35
C LEU A 470 35.49 38.47 -2.95
N GLY A 471 35.95 39.16 -1.90
CA GLY A 471 36.42 40.53 -1.71
C GLY A 471 36.74 40.61 -0.21
N GLY A 472 37.96 41.02 0.16
CA GLY A 472 38.55 40.59 1.44
C GLY A 472 38.05 41.30 2.71
N TYR A 473 37.92 40.56 3.81
CA TYR A 473 38.05 41.05 5.18
C TYR A 473 38.71 39.97 6.09
N ARG A 474 39.50 40.40 7.09
CA ARG A 474 40.15 39.56 8.12
C ARG A 474 39.45 39.71 9.48
N PRO A 475 39.49 38.67 10.33
CA PRO A 475 40.46 38.61 11.45
C PRO A 475 41.47 37.46 11.26
N LEU A 476 42.76 37.53 11.64
CA LEU A 476 43.32 37.51 13.01
C LEU A 476 42.83 36.28 13.81
N ALA A 477 43.58 35.18 13.85
CA ALA A 477 44.76 34.91 14.72
C ALA A 477 44.37 34.56 16.18
N SER A 478 44.93 33.54 16.84
CA SER A 478 45.93 32.49 16.51
C SER A 478 45.72 31.29 17.50
N ALA A 479 46.55 30.26 17.74
CA ALA A 479 47.91 29.81 17.34
C ALA A 479 48.04 28.27 17.62
N PHE A 480 49.25 27.69 17.45
CA PHE A 480 49.70 26.33 17.88
C PHE A 480 49.10 25.09 17.16
N TYR A 481 49.87 24.07 16.76
CA TYR A 481 51.34 23.90 16.63
C TYR A 481 51.70 22.82 15.56
N VAL A 482 52.98 22.48 15.38
CA VAL A 482 53.54 21.83 14.17
C VAL A 482 54.24 20.47 14.45
N TRP A 483 53.79 19.39 13.76
CA TRP A 483 54.56 18.28 13.12
C TRP A 483 55.72 17.59 13.93
N PRO A 484 56.66 16.79 13.35
CA PRO A 484 56.55 15.63 12.45
C PRO A 484 57.23 14.30 12.94
N GLY A 485 56.77 13.15 12.43
CA GLY A 485 57.65 12.17 11.72
C GLY A 485 58.30 10.95 12.41
N GLY A 486 58.41 9.84 11.64
CA GLY A 486 59.57 8.91 11.66
C GLY A 486 59.47 7.55 12.42
N GLY A 487 59.74 6.42 11.73
CA GLY A 487 59.98 5.09 12.35
C GLY A 487 60.06 3.91 11.35
N THR A 488 61.09 3.05 11.42
CA THR A 488 61.40 1.96 10.44
C THR A 488 62.09 0.74 11.13
N ARG A 489 62.56 -0.38 10.53
CA ARG A 489 62.90 -0.72 9.11
C ARG A 489 62.83 -2.22 8.69
N ALA A 490 62.54 -3.18 9.57
CA ALA A 490 62.62 -4.63 9.27
C ALA A 490 61.29 -5.21 8.72
N ARG A 491 61.18 -5.98 7.61
CA ARG A 491 62.10 -6.79 6.77
C ARG A 491 62.38 -8.24 7.23
N LEU A 492 61.37 -9.10 7.05
CA LEU A 492 61.57 -10.49 6.64
C LEU A 492 60.72 -10.75 5.38
N GLY A 493 61.05 -11.75 4.56
CA GLY A 493 60.20 -12.06 3.41
C GLY A 493 60.59 -13.32 2.64
N ARG A 494 59.61 -13.89 1.93
CA ARG A 494 59.86 -14.81 0.81
C ARG A 494 58.70 -14.78 -0.20
N ARG A 495 59.07 -14.95 -1.47
CA ARG A 495 58.25 -15.22 -2.67
C ARG A 495 57.64 -16.65 -2.57
N LEU A 496 56.65 -17.12 -3.35
CA LEU A 496 55.89 -16.62 -4.53
C LEU A 496 54.57 -17.44 -4.69
N ASN A 497 53.64 -16.96 -5.52
CA ASN A 497 52.56 -17.68 -6.25
C ASN A 497 51.68 -18.77 -5.59
N SER A 498 50.38 -18.47 -5.46
CA SER A 498 49.25 -19.28 -5.99
C SER A 498 48.02 -18.33 -6.11
N SER A 499 47.21 -18.25 -7.17
CA SER A 499 46.59 -19.23 -8.10
C SER A 499 45.34 -19.94 -7.59
N SER A 500 44.24 -19.19 -7.33
CA SER A 500 42.87 -19.52 -7.81
C SER A 500 41.78 -18.58 -7.26
N ALA A 501 41.26 -17.69 -8.12
CA ALA A 501 39.99 -16.99 -7.89
C ALA A 501 39.20 -16.95 -9.21
N LYS A 502 38.38 -17.98 -9.46
CA LYS A 502 37.62 -18.10 -10.72
C LYS A 502 36.49 -17.07 -10.78
N LYS A 503 36.73 -15.95 -11.48
CA LYS A 503 35.66 -15.26 -12.21
C LYS A 503 35.03 -16.27 -13.19
N LEU A 504 33.72 -16.48 -13.09
CA LEU A 504 32.93 -16.96 -14.24
C LEU A 504 32.48 -15.72 -15.01
N GLY A 505 33.14 -15.46 -16.14
CA GLY A 505 32.74 -14.40 -17.07
C GLY A 505 31.55 -14.85 -17.92
N VAL A 506 30.70 -13.89 -18.30
CA VAL A 506 29.69 -14.11 -19.34
C VAL A 506 30.37 -13.97 -20.70
N GLU A 507 30.78 -15.10 -21.29
CA GLU A 507 31.37 -15.12 -22.63
C GLU A 507 30.32 -14.91 -23.72
N ARG A 508 30.59 -13.98 -24.65
CA ARG A 508 29.81 -13.80 -25.88
C ARG A 508 30.21 -14.89 -26.88
N ALA A 509 29.55 -16.05 -26.82
CA ALA A 509 29.66 -17.05 -27.88
C ALA A 509 29.16 -16.48 -29.22
N GLY A 510 29.96 -16.64 -30.29
CA GLY A 510 29.72 -16.00 -31.59
C GLY A 510 28.59 -16.60 -32.43
N ASN A 511 28.25 -15.90 -33.51
CA ASN A 511 27.17 -16.24 -34.45
C ASN A 511 27.22 -17.70 -34.94
N LYS A 512 26.27 -18.53 -34.49
CA LYS A 512 25.86 -19.74 -35.23
C LYS A 512 24.74 -19.39 -36.21
N ARG A 513 24.90 -19.87 -37.45
CA ARG A 513 24.05 -19.54 -38.60
C ARG A 513 22.58 -19.90 -38.34
N LEU A 514 21.66 -19.00 -38.68
CA LEU A 514 20.22 -19.26 -38.71
C LEU A 514 19.93 -20.45 -39.63
N SER A 515 19.37 -21.52 -39.05
CA SER A 515 18.78 -22.64 -39.79
C SER A 515 17.27 -22.66 -39.56
N LYS A 516 16.51 -23.10 -40.57
CA LYS A 516 15.05 -22.90 -40.63
C LYS A 516 14.34 -23.55 -39.44
N GLY A 517 13.55 -22.77 -38.71
CA GLY A 517 12.91 -23.22 -37.47
C GLY A 517 11.87 -24.31 -37.68
N LYS A 518 11.97 -25.42 -36.93
CA LYS A 518 10.85 -26.35 -36.75
C LYS A 518 9.72 -25.63 -35.98
N LYS A 519 8.48 -25.75 -36.44
CA LYS A 519 7.29 -25.22 -35.74
C LYS A 519 7.27 -25.73 -34.30
N GLY A 520 7.34 -24.83 -33.33
CA GLY A 520 7.27 -25.20 -31.92
C GLY A 520 5.90 -25.80 -31.58
N LEU A 521 5.89 -26.99 -30.97
CA LEU A 521 4.67 -27.54 -30.38
C LEU A 521 4.14 -26.55 -29.33
N LYS A 522 2.90 -26.09 -29.51
CA LYS A 522 2.16 -25.39 -28.45
C LYS A 522 2.08 -26.33 -27.25
N LYS A 523 2.82 -26.05 -26.17
CA LYS A 523 2.59 -26.70 -24.88
C LYS A 523 1.13 -26.47 -24.51
N LYS A 524 0.36 -27.53 -24.24
CA LYS A 524 -0.99 -27.38 -23.69
C LYS A 524 -0.89 -26.56 -22.41
N THR A 525 -1.79 -25.58 -22.26
CA THR A 525 -1.97 -24.86 -20.99
C THR A 525 -2.59 -25.83 -19.99
N VAL A 526 -1.74 -26.51 -19.22
CA VAL A 526 -2.12 -27.44 -18.16
C VAL A 526 -2.15 -26.67 -16.85
N ASP A 527 -3.27 -26.74 -16.13
CA ASP A 527 -3.42 -26.15 -14.80
C ASP A 527 -2.26 -26.57 -13.87
N PRO A 528 -1.52 -25.62 -13.26
CA PRO A 528 -0.48 -25.92 -12.29
C PRO A 528 -0.94 -26.72 -11.07
N PHE A 529 -2.21 -26.70 -10.66
CA PHE A 529 -2.70 -27.49 -9.52
C PHE A 529 -2.86 -28.97 -9.84
N SER A 530 -3.27 -29.34 -11.05
CA SER A 530 -3.33 -30.74 -11.53
C SER A 530 -2.00 -31.52 -11.40
N ARG A 531 -0.87 -30.80 -11.26
CA ARG A 531 0.49 -31.35 -11.11
C ARG A 531 0.99 -31.42 -9.67
N LYS A 532 0.13 -31.13 -8.68
CA LYS A 532 0.48 -31.08 -7.25
C LYS A 532 -0.18 -32.22 -6.49
N ASP A 533 0.50 -32.66 -5.44
CA ASP A 533 -0.04 -33.61 -4.46
C ASP A 533 -0.21 -32.94 -3.09
N TRP A 534 -1.16 -33.48 -2.33
CA TRP A 534 -1.53 -33.03 -1.00
C TRP A 534 -0.89 -33.91 0.07
N TYR A 535 -0.28 -33.25 1.05
CA TYR A 535 0.35 -33.86 2.23
C TYR A 535 -0.33 -33.34 3.49
N GLN A 536 -0.50 -34.21 4.50
CA GLN A 536 -1.00 -33.84 5.82
C GLN A 536 0.16 -33.35 6.71
N ILE A 537 -0.09 -32.40 7.60
CA ILE A 537 0.89 -31.89 8.56
C ILE A 537 0.57 -32.47 9.94
N LYS A 538 1.52 -33.20 10.53
CA LYS A 538 1.41 -33.76 11.88
C LYS A 538 2.18 -32.92 12.90
N ALA A 539 1.51 -32.44 13.94
CA ALA A 539 2.11 -31.84 15.14
C ALA A 539 2.65 -32.92 16.08
N PRO A 540 3.77 -32.64 16.81
CA PRO A 540 4.33 -33.58 17.76
C PRO A 540 3.47 -33.73 19.02
N ALA A 541 3.74 -34.78 19.80
CA ALA A 541 2.95 -35.21 20.96
C ALA A 541 2.63 -34.18 22.08
N PRO A 542 3.39 -33.10 22.37
CA PRO A 542 2.98 -32.13 23.39
C PRO A 542 1.79 -31.23 23.01
N PHE A 543 1.15 -31.44 21.85
CA PHE A 543 -0.08 -30.75 21.43
C PHE A 543 -1.25 -31.74 21.32
N ASN A 544 -2.44 -31.36 21.80
CA ASN A 544 -3.63 -32.21 21.74
C ASN A 544 -4.04 -32.56 20.30
N VAL A 545 -3.98 -31.59 19.38
CA VAL A 545 -4.40 -31.74 17.99
C VAL A 545 -3.19 -32.06 17.12
N ARG A 546 -3.05 -33.36 16.78
CA ARG A 546 -2.00 -33.84 15.87
C ARG A 546 -2.19 -33.41 14.42
N ASP A 547 -3.42 -33.28 13.93
CA ASP A 547 -3.69 -32.90 12.54
C ASP A 547 -3.83 -31.39 12.37
N VAL A 548 -2.75 -30.75 11.93
CA VAL A 548 -2.61 -29.28 11.83
C VAL A 548 -3.24 -28.72 10.56
N GLY A 549 -3.29 -29.52 9.49
CA GLY A 549 -3.78 -29.09 8.19
C GLY A 549 -3.12 -29.82 7.02
N LYS A 550 -3.22 -29.23 5.83
CA LYS A 550 -2.70 -29.81 4.58
C LYS A 550 -1.77 -28.83 3.88
N THR A 551 -0.69 -29.33 3.29
CA THR A 551 0.20 -28.57 2.41
C THR A 551 0.25 -29.21 1.02
N LEU A 552 0.61 -28.40 0.03
CA LEU A 552 0.68 -28.80 -1.38
C LEU A 552 2.10 -28.59 -1.93
N VAL A 553 2.53 -29.50 -2.79
CA VAL A 553 3.84 -29.50 -3.46
C VAL A 553 3.69 -30.11 -4.85
N ASN A 554 4.57 -29.75 -5.77
CA ASN A 554 4.60 -30.38 -7.09
C ASN A 554 4.94 -31.87 -6.95
N ARG A 555 4.33 -32.71 -7.78
CA ARG A 555 4.71 -34.13 -7.93
C ARG A 555 6.21 -34.28 -8.16
N THR A 556 6.80 -35.32 -7.56
CA THR A 556 8.18 -35.73 -7.86
C THR A 556 8.31 -36.01 -9.36
N THR A 557 9.20 -35.28 -10.04
CA THR A 557 9.46 -35.46 -11.48
C THR A 557 10.95 -35.34 -11.78
N GLY A 558 11.57 -36.46 -12.19
CA GLY A 558 13.01 -36.53 -12.44
C GLY A 558 13.82 -36.13 -11.21
N LEU A 559 14.82 -35.28 -11.41
CA LEU A 559 15.76 -34.81 -10.38
C LEU A 559 15.17 -33.85 -9.32
N LYS A 560 13.84 -33.69 -9.24
CA LYS A 560 13.17 -32.86 -8.23
C LYS A 560 12.17 -33.68 -7.44
N ASN A 561 12.55 -34.01 -6.22
CA ASN A 561 11.73 -34.74 -5.25
C ASN A 561 10.78 -33.80 -4.49
N ALA A 562 9.56 -34.26 -4.24
CA ALA A 562 8.58 -33.57 -3.42
C ALA A 562 9.05 -33.43 -1.96
N ASN A 563 9.69 -34.47 -1.40
CA ASN A 563 10.10 -34.51 0.01
C ASN A 563 11.14 -33.43 0.33
N ASP A 564 12.15 -33.25 -0.53
CA ASP A 564 13.20 -32.24 -0.34
C ASP A 564 12.65 -30.80 -0.44
N ALA A 565 11.53 -30.62 -1.16
CA ALA A 565 10.80 -29.36 -1.26
C ALA A 565 9.74 -29.18 -0.14
N LEU A 566 9.56 -30.17 0.75
CA LEU A 566 8.71 -30.13 1.95
C LEU A 566 9.54 -29.95 3.23
N LYS A 567 10.68 -30.62 3.35
CA LYS A 567 11.61 -30.47 4.47
C LYS A 567 12.10 -29.03 4.60
N GLY A 568 12.28 -28.57 5.84
CA GLY A 568 12.69 -27.21 6.16
C GLY A 568 11.58 -26.15 6.04
N ARG A 569 10.37 -26.47 5.57
CA ARG A 569 9.22 -25.55 5.64
C ARG A 569 8.90 -25.24 7.11
N ILE A 570 8.72 -23.97 7.42
CA ILE A 570 8.27 -23.49 8.74
C ILE A 570 6.81 -23.05 8.59
N LEU A 571 5.98 -23.56 9.48
CA LEU A 571 4.53 -23.34 9.57
C LEU A 571 4.26 -22.54 10.85
N GLU A 572 3.32 -21.60 10.80
CA GLU A 572 2.94 -20.76 11.95
C GLU A 572 1.44 -20.96 12.23
N VAL A 573 1.13 -21.40 13.44
CA VAL A 573 -0.20 -21.90 13.87
C VAL A 573 -0.57 -21.28 15.21
N SER A 574 -1.85 -21.08 15.51
CA SER A 574 -2.27 -20.67 16.85
C SER A 574 -2.10 -21.82 17.84
N LEU A 575 -1.77 -21.51 19.09
CA LEU A 575 -1.80 -22.51 20.17
C LEU A 575 -3.25 -22.91 20.50
N ALA A 576 -4.24 -22.05 20.22
CA ALA A 576 -5.66 -22.42 20.33
C ALA A 576 -6.02 -23.56 19.38
N ASP A 577 -5.69 -23.45 18.09
CA ASP A 577 -5.92 -24.51 17.08
C ASP A 577 -5.32 -25.86 17.49
N LEU A 578 -4.13 -25.82 18.11
CA LEU A 578 -3.35 -26.99 18.53
C LEU A 578 -3.85 -27.63 19.84
N GLN A 579 -4.56 -26.88 20.69
CA GLN A 579 -4.96 -27.32 22.03
C GLN A 579 -6.49 -27.43 22.23
N LYS A 580 -7.27 -26.75 21.38
CA LYS A 580 -8.70 -26.45 21.49
C LYS A 580 -9.04 -25.55 22.70
N ASP A 581 -8.22 -24.53 22.93
CA ASP A 581 -8.36 -23.58 24.05
C ASP A 581 -8.11 -22.12 23.60
N GLU A 582 -9.18 -21.31 23.60
CA GLU A 582 -9.17 -19.91 23.15
C GLU A 582 -8.35 -18.98 24.07
N ASP A 583 -8.15 -19.34 25.35
CA ASP A 583 -7.31 -18.57 26.28
C ASP A 583 -5.84 -18.52 25.82
N HIS A 584 -5.47 -19.33 24.83
CA HIS A 584 -4.13 -19.38 24.23
C HIS A 584 -4.05 -18.86 22.79
N ALA A 585 -5.13 -18.31 22.22
CA ALA A 585 -5.19 -17.85 20.83
C ALA A 585 -4.16 -16.76 20.45
N PHE A 586 -3.61 -16.04 21.43
CA PHE A 586 -2.59 -15.01 21.22
C PHE A 586 -1.14 -15.55 21.08
N ARG A 587 -0.95 -16.85 21.23
CA ARG A 587 0.35 -17.52 21.20
C ARG A 587 0.50 -18.26 19.87
N LYS A 588 1.53 -17.91 19.10
CA LYS A 588 1.82 -18.54 17.81
C LYS A 588 2.96 -19.54 17.93
N VAL A 589 2.72 -20.79 17.58
CA VAL A 589 3.74 -21.84 17.53
C VAL A 589 4.32 -21.89 16.13
N LYS A 590 5.65 -21.99 16.02
CA LYS A 590 6.36 -22.25 14.76
C LYS A 590 6.80 -23.71 14.72
N LEU A 591 6.22 -24.47 13.81
CA LEU A 591 6.51 -25.89 13.58
C LEU A 591 7.33 -26.02 12.30
N ARG A 592 8.47 -26.71 12.34
CA ARG A 592 9.31 -26.99 11.15
C ARG A 592 9.08 -28.42 10.69
N VAL A 593 8.83 -28.62 9.40
CA VAL A 593 8.83 -29.97 8.79
C VAL A 593 10.27 -30.47 8.72
N ASP A 594 10.58 -31.55 9.43
CA ASP A 594 11.92 -32.15 9.41
C ASP A 594 11.95 -33.43 8.56
N GLU A 595 10.89 -34.25 8.58
CA GLU A 595 10.80 -35.51 7.83
C GLU A 595 9.42 -35.72 7.16
N VAL A 596 9.35 -36.58 6.14
CA VAL A 596 8.11 -36.88 5.40
C VAL A 596 7.95 -38.38 5.19
N GLN A 597 6.97 -38.99 5.86
CA GLN A 597 6.59 -40.40 5.69
C GLN A 597 5.36 -40.51 4.79
N GLY A 598 5.51 -41.05 3.57
CA GLY A 598 4.41 -41.20 2.63
C GLY A 598 3.75 -39.86 2.27
N LYS A 599 2.59 -39.57 2.86
CA LYS A 599 1.87 -38.28 2.74
C LYS A 599 1.83 -37.46 4.04
N ASN A 600 2.46 -37.92 5.12
CA ASN A 600 2.52 -37.23 6.41
C ASN A 600 3.84 -36.45 6.53
N CYS A 601 3.76 -35.15 6.76
CA CYS A 601 4.89 -34.30 7.11
C CYS A 601 5.02 -34.26 8.64
N LEU A 602 6.07 -34.86 9.19
CA LEU A 602 6.36 -34.80 10.62
C LEU A 602 7.00 -33.45 10.97
N THR A 603 6.47 -32.80 12.00
CA THR A 603 7.00 -31.51 12.45
C THR A 603 7.65 -31.54 13.83
N ASN A 604 8.55 -30.58 14.03
CA ASN A 604 9.32 -30.36 15.24
C ASN A 604 9.18 -28.88 15.70
N PHE A 605 9.37 -28.60 16.99
CA PHE A 605 9.23 -27.25 17.53
C PHE A 605 10.41 -26.36 17.09
N HIS A 606 10.11 -25.26 16.39
CA HIS A 606 11.11 -24.32 15.89
C HIS A 606 11.11 -22.97 16.62
N GLY A 607 10.00 -22.61 17.28
CA GLY A 607 9.93 -21.41 18.09
C GLY A 607 8.50 -21.01 18.48
N LEU A 608 8.41 -19.91 19.23
CA LEU A 608 7.15 -19.34 19.71
C LEU A 608 7.17 -17.82 19.53
N ASP A 609 6.02 -17.24 19.20
CA ASP A 609 5.82 -15.81 19.00
C ASP A 609 4.49 -15.35 19.61
N PHE A 610 4.31 -14.04 19.75
CA PHE A 610 3.05 -13.43 20.18
C PHE A 610 2.32 -12.78 19.01
N THR A 611 0.98 -12.77 19.06
CA THR A 611 0.15 -11.93 18.21
C THR A 611 0.40 -10.44 18.46
N SER A 612 0.26 -9.62 17.41
CA SER A 612 0.66 -8.20 17.46
C SER A 612 -0.33 -7.33 18.25
N ASP A 613 -1.60 -7.68 18.17
CA ASP A 613 -2.76 -7.23 18.94
C ASP A 613 -2.58 -7.44 20.45
N LYS A 614 -2.35 -8.67 20.94
CA LYS A 614 -2.10 -8.94 22.36
C LYS A 614 -0.90 -8.16 22.88
N LEU A 615 0.20 -8.11 22.13
CA LEU A 615 1.36 -7.29 22.52
C LEU A 615 0.99 -5.81 22.65
N ARG A 616 0.23 -5.25 21.71
CA ARG A 616 -0.24 -3.86 21.73
C ARG A 616 -1.24 -3.60 22.88
N SER A 617 -2.10 -4.55 23.22
CA SER A 617 -3.11 -4.40 24.29
C SER A 617 -2.52 -4.53 25.71
N LEU A 618 -1.39 -5.22 25.85
CA LEU A 618 -0.59 -5.31 27.08
C LEU A 618 0.24 -4.04 27.35
N VAL A 619 0.81 -3.41 26.31
CA VAL A 619 1.68 -2.22 26.43
C VAL A 619 0.85 -0.94 26.63
N ARG A 620 0.32 -0.78 27.85
CA ARG A 620 -0.43 0.41 28.29
C ARG A 620 0.46 1.48 28.93
N LYS A 621 0.03 2.74 28.90
CA LYS A 621 0.64 3.87 29.63
C LYS A 621 0.50 3.68 31.16
N TRP A 622 1.27 4.46 31.92
CA TRP A 622 1.22 4.57 33.40
C TRP A 622 1.74 3.36 34.20
N GLN A 623 2.32 2.35 33.54
CA GLN A 623 3.01 1.21 34.13
C GLN A 623 4.44 1.10 33.58
N THR A 624 5.34 0.41 34.28
CA THR A 624 6.70 0.09 33.79
C THR A 624 6.67 -1.21 32.99
N LEU A 625 7.25 -1.20 31.79
CA LEU A 625 7.56 -2.37 30.99
C LEU A 625 8.94 -2.92 31.41
N ILE A 626 9.02 -4.23 31.68
CA ILE A 626 10.24 -4.94 32.02
C ILE A 626 10.44 -6.09 31.03
N GLU A 627 11.47 -5.98 30.20
CA GLU A 627 11.93 -7.05 29.31
C GLU A 627 13.22 -7.68 29.81
N ALA A 628 13.36 -8.99 29.59
CA ALA A 628 14.57 -9.76 29.82
C ALA A 628 14.77 -10.79 28.67
N ASN A 629 16.01 -11.13 28.36
CA ASN A 629 16.34 -12.11 27.33
C ASN A 629 17.51 -13.00 27.76
N VAL A 630 17.45 -14.29 27.42
CA VAL A 630 18.47 -15.29 27.79
C VAL A 630 18.75 -16.18 26.59
N THR A 631 20.02 -16.55 26.38
CA THR A 631 20.42 -17.68 25.52
C THR A 631 20.73 -18.89 26.38
N VAL A 632 20.06 -20.01 26.14
CA VAL A 632 20.20 -21.25 26.90
C VAL A 632 20.37 -22.43 25.95
N LYS A 633 21.20 -23.40 26.33
CA LYS A 633 21.33 -24.69 25.67
C LYS A 633 20.47 -25.70 26.45
N THR A 634 19.57 -26.40 25.76
CA THR A 634 18.79 -27.52 26.33
C THR A 634 19.67 -28.77 26.48
N THR A 635 19.16 -29.81 27.14
CA THR A 635 19.82 -31.13 27.22
C THR A 635 20.10 -31.73 25.85
N ASP A 636 19.20 -31.54 24.89
CA ASP A 636 19.25 -32.13 23.55
C ASP A 636 20.01 -31.24 22.54
N ASP A 637 20.96 -30.45 23.04
CA ASP A 637 21.86 -29.57 22.30
C ASP A 637 21.23 -28.42 21.49
N TYR A 638 19.90 -28.22 21.52
CA TYR A 638 19.26 -27.06 20.92
C TYR A 638 19.65 -25.77 21.68
N LEU A 639 20.16 -24.78 20.94
CA LEU A 639 20.48 -23.45 21.47
C LEU A 639 19.32 -22.49 21.22
N LEU A 640 18.61 -22.11 22.28
CA LEU A 640 17.44 -21.25 22.26
C LEU A 640 17.78 -19.84 22.74
N ARG A 641 17.03 -18.84 22.25
CA ARG A 641 16.95 -17.50 22.82
C ARG A 641 15.51 -17.18 23.22
N LEU A 642 15.27 -17.11 24.53
CA LEU A 642 13.99 -16.77 25.11
C LEU A 642 13.93 -15.28 25.42
N PHE A 643 12.76 -14.68 25.21
CA PHE A 643 12.45 -13.29 25.53
C PHE A 643 11.22 -13.28 26.43
N ALA A 644 11.36 -12.71 27.64
CA ALA A 644 10.27 -12.55 28.59
C ALA A 644 9.91 -11.07 28.75
N ILE A 645 8.62 -10.82 28.95
CA ILE A 645 8.05 -9.49 29.20
C ILE A 645 7.19 -9.55 30.46
N ALA A 646 7.23 -8.49 31.25
CA ALA A 646 6.41 -8.29 32.43
C ALA A 646 6.04 -6.81 32.59
N PHE A 647 4.93 -6.54 33.27
CA PHE A 647 4.47 -5.19 33.58
C PHE A 647 4.24 -5.03 35.08
N THR A 648 4.34 -3.82 35.61
CA THR A 648 4.05 -3.54 37.02
C THR A 648 2.55 -3.56 37.31
N LYS A 649 2.14 -4.25 38.37
CA LYS A 649 0.74 -4.42 38.79
C LYS A 649 0.32 -3.29 39.73
N ARG A 650 -0.75 -2.58 39.40
CA ARG A 650 -1.34 -1.55 40.27
C ARG A 650 -1.86 -2.22 41.55
N ARG A 651 -1.53 -1.68 42.73
CA ARG A 651 -2.10 -2.15 44.00
C ARG A 651 -3.55 -1.64 44.14
N PRO A 652 -4.49 -2.38 44.76
CA PRO A 652 -5.90 -1.94 44.86
C PRO A 652 -6.04 -0.53 45.46
N ASN A 653 -5.42 -0.30 46.62
CA ASN A 653 -5.52 0.96 47.37
C ASN A 653 -4.55 2.05 46.86
N GLN A 654 -4.14 2.00 45.59
CA GLN A 654 -3.12 2.89 45.04
C GLN A 654 -3.71 4.20 44.50
N ILE A 655 -3.63 5.27 45.32
CA ILE A 655 -4.06 6.64 44.97
C ILE A 655 -3.36 7.16 43.71
N LYS A 656 -2.02 6.99 43.61
CA LYS A 656 -1.26 7.45 42.45
C LYS A 656 -1.69 6.72 41.17
N LYS A 657 -2.08 7.46 40.13
CA LYS A 657 -2.46 6.94 38.79
C LYS A 657 -1.33 6.16 38.09
N THR A 658 -0.08 6.35 38.50
CA THR A 658 1.12 5.73 37.91
C THR A 658 1.72 4.67 38.83
N THR A 659 2.01 3.49 38.26
CA THR A 659 2.66 2.35 38.92
C THR A 659 4.03 2.14 38.29
N TYR A 660 5.00 3.01 38.62
CA TYR A 660 6.37 2.86 38.14
C TYR A 660 7.27 2.18 39.17
N ALA A 661 8.16 1.31 38.69
CA ALA A 661 9.23 0.70 39.49
C ALA A 661 10.53 1.49 39.35
N ALA A 662 11.34 1.54 40.41
CA ALA A 662 12.62 2.23 40.40
C ALA A 662 13.66 1.47 39.55
N SER A 663 14.64 2.19 38.98
CA SER A 663 15.69 1.61 38.12
C SER A 663 16.49 0.48 38.79
N SER A 664 16.65 0.52 40.12
CA SER A 664 17.22 -0.56 40.93
C SER A 664 16.34 -1.81 40.96
N GLN A 665 15.03 -1.64 41.21
CA GLN A 665 14.03 -2.72 41.20
C GLN A 665 13.95 -3.38 39.82
N ILE A 666 13.94 -2.59 38.73
CA ILE A 666 13.95 -3.11 37.35
C ILE A 666 15.18 -3.99 37.09
N ARG A 667 16.38 -3.57 37.54
CA ARG A 667 17.62 -4.36 37.42
C ARG A 667 17.55 -5.66 38.23
N ALA A 668 17.01 -5.61 39.45
CA ALA A 668 16.87 -6.80 40.31
C ALA A 668 15.84 -7.80 39.76
N ILE A 669 14.70 -7.32 39.25
CA ILE A 669 13.67 -8.14 38.59
C ILE A 669 14.25 -8.80 37.34
N ARG A 670 14.95 -8.04 36.47
CA ARG A 670 15.61 -8.61 35.28
C ARG A 670 16.58 -9.74 35.64
N ARG A 671 17.38 -9.58 36.71
CA ARG A 671 18.30 -10.63 37.17
C ARG A 671 17.56 -11.92 37.56
N LYS A 672 16.48 -11.82 38.35
CA LYS A 672 15.64 -12.98 38.70
C LYS A 672 14.98 -13.62 37.47
N MET A 673 14.46 -12.81 36.54
CA MET A 673 13.90 -13.31 35.27
C MET A 673 14.94 -14.11 34.48
N THR A 674 16.16 -13.59 34.34
CA THR A 674 17.22 -14.30 33.60
C THR A 674 17.66 -15.59 34.29
N GLU A 675 17.75 -15.60 35.62
CA GLU A 675 18.16 -16.76 36.41
C GLU A 675 17.14 -17.91 36.32
N ILE A 676 15.85 -17.62 36.48
CA ILE A 676 14.77 -18.62 36.42
C ILE A 676 14.65 -19.21 35.02
N ILE A 677 14.66 -18.35 33.98
CA ILE A 677 14.62 -18.80 32.58
C ILE A 677 15.83 -19.68 32.24
N GLN A 678 17.01 -19.36 32.78
CA GLN A 678 18.20 -20.18 32.58
C GLN A 678 18.08 -21.55 33.26
N ARG A 679 17.68 -21.57 34.53
CA ARG A 679 17.49 -22.78 35.35
C ARG A 679 16.46 -23.74 34.73
N GLU A 680 15.31 -23.21 34.31
CA GLU A 680 14.21 -24.00 33.76
C GLU A 680 14.47 -24.51 32.33
N ALA A 681 15.25 -23.78 31.53
CA ALA A 681 15.54 -24.18 30.14
C ALA A 681 16.84 -24.99 29.97
N SER A 682 17.76 -25.00 30.95
CA SER A 682 18.97 -25.84 30.89
C SER A 682 18.77 -27.25 31.45
N THR A 683 17.75 -27.45 32.28
CA THR A 683 17.42 -28.73 32.93
C THR A 683 16.50 -29.63 32.11
N CYS A 684 15.93 -29.11 31.02
CA CYS A 684 14.85 -29.74 30.28
C CYS A 684 15.22 -30.05 28.83
N THR A 685 14.60 -31.10 28.29
CA THR A 685 14.54 -31.38 26.86
C THR A 685 13.72 -30.31 26.13
N LEU A 686 13.84 -30.23 24.80
CA LEU A 686 13.01 -29.34 23.98
C LEU A 686 11.51 -29.65 24.11
N THR A 687 11.14 -30.93 24.28
CA THR A 687 9.76 -31.36 24.53
C THR A 687 9.26 -30.93 25.90
N GLN A 688 10.01 -31.19 26.97
CA GLN A 688 9.67 -30.79 28.33
C GLN A 688 9.56 -29.26 28.45
N LEU A 689 10.47 -28.52 27.81
CA LEU A 689 10.41 -27.06 27.76
C LEU A 689 9.18 -26.57 26.98
N THR A 690 8.80 -27.23 25.88
CA THR A 690 7.55 -26.93 25.15
C THR A 690 6.33 -27.17 26.04
N SER A 691 6.28 -28.29 26.76
CA SER A 691 5.22 -28.61 27.73
C SER A 691 5.15 -27.63 28.91
N LYS A 692 6.29 -27.05 29.35
CA LYS A 692 6.33 -25.97 30.35
C LYS A 692 5.89 -24.60 29.78
N LEU A 693 6.13 -24.36 28.49
CA LEU A 693 5.77 -23.10 27.81
C LEU A 693 4.26 -22.97 27.57
N ILE A 694 3.55 -24.07 27.32
CA ILE A 694 2.10 -24.09 27.02
C ILE A 694 1.29 -23.46 28.18
N PRO A 695 1.21 -24.03 29.40
CA PRO A 695 0.40 -23.49 30.52
C PRO A 695 1.08 -22.34 31.31
N GLU A 696 2.14 -21.75 30.75
CA GLU A 696 2.89 -20.59 31.29
C GLU A 696 3.63 -20.81 32.62
N VAL A 697 4.10 -22.03 32.94
CA VAL A 697 4.73 -22.35 34.25
C VAL A 697 5.81 -21.34 34.66
N ILE A 698 6.74 -21.06 33.73
CA ILE A 698 7.88 -20.16 33.94
C ILE A 698 7.40 -18.71 34.20
N GLY A 699 6.28 -18.29 33.61
CA GLY A 699 5.69 -16.96 33.86
C GLY A 699 5.16 -16.84 35.29
N ARG A 700 4.47 -17.87 35.79
CA ARG A 700 3.94 -17.92 37.16
C ARG A 700 5.06 -17.98 38.22
N GLU A 701 6.16 -18.70 37.95
CA GLU A 701 7.34 -18.73 38.83
C GLU A 701 8.02 -17.35 38.90
N ILE A 702 8.14 -16.65 37.76
CA ILE A 702 8.65 -15.28 37.73
C ILE A 702 7.74 -14.33 38.52
N GLU A 703 6.41 -14.39 38.40
CA GLU A 703 5.50 -13.54 39.21
C GLU A 703 5.71 -13.82 40.72
N LYS A 704 5.67 -15.09 41.15
CA LYS A 704 5.84 -15.50 42.55
C LYS A 704 7.20 -15.06 43.14
N SER A 705 8.29 -15.24 42.39
CA SER A 705 9.65 -14.91 42.84
C SER A 705 9.98 -13.42 42.83
N THR A 706 9.27 -12.61 42.03
CA THR A 706 9.48 -11.16 41.92
C THR A 706 8.52 -10.33 42.78
N GLN A 707 7.40 -10.91 43.24
CA GLN A 707 6.40 -10.28 44.11
C GLN A 707 6.99 -9.54 45.31
N GLY A 708 8.04 -10.09 45.95
CA GLY A 708 8.75 -9.48 47.08
C GLY A 708 9.65 -8.28 46.74
N ILE A 709 9.87 -7.98 45.45
CA ILE A 709 10.56 -6.76 44.98
C ILE A 709 9.53 -5.74 44.51
N TYR A 710 8.61 -6.15 43.63
CA TYR A 710 7.52 -5.35 43.11
C TYR A 710 6.46 -6.30 42.52
N PRO A 711 5.15 -6.10 42.78
CA PRO A 711 4.11 -6.94 42.18
C PRO A 711 4.06 -6.76 40.65
N LEU A 712 4.13 -7.85 39.90
CA LEU A 712 4.07 -7.86 38.44
C LEU A 712 2.73 -8.42 37.95
N GLN A 713 2.39 -8.14 36.69
CA GLN A 713 1.23 -8.65 35.96
C GLN A 713 1.62 -8.99 34.52
N ASN A 714 0.88 -9.90 33.89
CA ASN A 714 1.05 -10.31 32.49
C ASN A 714 2.50 -10.72 32.18
N VAL A 715 3.02 -11.65 33.00
CA VAL A 715 4.40 -12.14 32.95
C VAL A 715 4.48 -13.32 31.97
N HIS A 716 4.93 -13.06 30.75
CA HIS A 716 4.92 -14.07 29.69
C HIS A 716 6.27 -14.21 28.97
N ILE A 717 6.55 -15.40 28.45
CA ILE A 717 7.60 -15.62 27.46
C ILE A 717 7.05 -15.19 26.09
N ARG A 718 7.28 -13.93 25.76
CA ARG A 718 6.83 -13.24 24.53
C ARG A 718 7.35 -13.91 23.25
N LYS A 719 8.55 -14.49 23.28
CA LYS A 719 9.18 -15.07 22.09
C LYS A 719 10.23 -16.14 22.44
N VAL A 720 10.28 -17.21 21.66
CA VAL A 720 11.37 -18.19 21.66
C VAL A 720 11.93 -18.29 20.23
N LYS A 721 13.23 -18.04 20.08
CA LYS A 721 13.95 -18.23 18.81
C LYS A 721 14.93 -19.40 18.94
N LEU A 722 14.91 -20.33 18.01
CA LEU A 722 15.95 -21.33 17.84
C LEU A 722 17.14 -20.71 17.08
N LEU A 723 18.35 -20.82 17.65
CA LEU A 723 19.58 -20.25 17.08
C LEU A 723 20.47 -21.31 16.43
N LYS A 724 20.56 -22.51 17.03
CA LYS A 724 21.31 -23.65 16.51
C LYS A 724 20.57 -24.93 16.88
N GLN A 725 20.38 -25.82 15.90
CA GLN A 725 19.90 -27.18 16.09
C GLN A 725 21.09 -28.15 16.27
N PRO A 726 20.90 -29.30 16.95
CA PRO A 726 21.84 -30.42 16.88
C PRO A 726 21.90 -30.99 15.44
N LYS A 727 22.69 -32.06 15.25
CA LYS A 727 22.54 -32.89 14.03
C LYS A 727 21.13 -33.48 14.02
N PHE A 728 20.57 -33.67 12.82
CA PHE A 728 19.28 -34.35 12.68
C PHE A 728 19.39 -35.81 13.11
N ASP A 729 18.51 -36.24 14.01
CA ASP A 729 18.32 -37.63 14.40
C ASP A 729 16.86 -38.02 14.11
N LEU A 730 16.69 -39.15 13.42
CA LEU A 730 15.40 -39.72 13.08
C LEU A 730 14.74 -40.39 14.30
N GLY A 731 15.53 -41.02 15.17
CA GLY A 731 15.02 -41.74 16.34
C GLY A 731 14.33 -40.80 17.33
N ALA A 732 15.01 -39.70 17.69
CA ALA A 732 14.42 -38.63 18.49
C ALA A 732 13.14 -38.05 17.87
N LEU A 733 13.09 -37.87 16.54
CA LEU A 733 11.88 -37.37 15.86
C LEU A 733 10.72 -38.37 15.91
N MET A 734 10.96 -39.67 15.69
CA MET A 734 9.91 -40.70 15.78
C MET A 734 9.32 -40.75 17.19
N GLY A 735 10.15 -40.64 18.23
CA GLY A 735 9.70 -40.51 19.62
C GLY A 735 8.80 -39.29 19.88
N LEU A 736 8.87 -38.22 19.07
CA LEU A 736 7.94 -37.09 19.17
C LEU A 736 6.56 -37.38 18.58
N HIS A 737 6.46 -38.31 17.64
CA HIS A 737 5.20 -38.65 16.96
C HIS A 737 4.62 -39.98 17.44
N GLY A 738 5.37 -40.79 18.19
CA GLY A 738 4.88 -41.99 18.87
C GLY A 738 4.64 -43.19 17.95
N GLU A 739 5.16 -43.16 16.72
CA GLU A 739 5.19 -44.32 15.82
C GLU A 739 6.33 -45.27 16.26
N SER A 740 6.14 -45.89 17.43
CA SER A 740 7.06 -46.89 17.99
C SER A 740 6.29 -47.92 18.83
N GLY A 741 5.84 -49.01 18.18
CA GLY A 741 5.33 -50.20 18.86
C GLY A 741 3.81 -50.43 18.79
N THR A 742 3.31 -50.71 17.60
CA THR A 742 2.16 -51.62 17.38
C THR A 742 2.25 -52.11 15.92
N ASP A 743 1.97 -53.39 15.68
CA ASP A 743 2.13 -54.10 14.39
C ASP A 743 3.57 -54.36 13.90
N ASP A 744 4.38 -55.04 14.74
CA ASP A 744 5.63 -55.68 14.27
C ASP A 744 5.84 -57.07 14.95
N GLN A 745 4.94 -58.01 14.66
CA GLN A 745 5.16 -59.45 14.83
C GLN A 745 5.15 -60.14 13.46
N GLY A 746 6.33 -60.56 13.01
CA GLY A 746 6.53 -61.17 11.69
C GLY A 746 7.20 -60.18 10.72
N GLN A 747 8.34 -60.46 10.11
CA GLN A 747 9.03 -61.76 10.00
C GLN A 747 10.55 -61.55 9.89
N LYS A 748 11.34 -62.29 10.67
CA LYS A 748 12.80 -62.35 10.51
C LYS A 748 13.12 -62.94 9.13
N VAL A 749 13.67 -62.14 8.23
CA VAL A 749 14.32 -62.63 7.01
C VAL A 749 15.83 -62.60 7.23
N GLU A 750 16.39 -63.75 7.60
CA GLU A 750 17.84 -63.90 7.68
C GLU A 750 18.42 -63.96 6.26
N ARG A 751 19.40 -63.09 5.99
CA ARG A 751 20.26 -63.15 4.81
C ARG A 751 21.68 -62.82 5.21
N GLU A 752 22.45 -63.85 5.54
CA GLU A 752 23.89 -63.77 5.42
C GLU A 752 24.26 -63.48 3.96
N PHE A 753 25.08 -62.45 3.71
CA PHE A 753 26.22 -62.65 2.82
C PHE A 753 27.37 -61.70 3.16
N LYS A 754 28.58 -62.11 2.79
CA LYS A 754 29.82 -61.59 3.37
C LYS A 754 30.24 -60.24 2.79
N GLU A 755 30.80 -59.43 3.69
CA GLU A 755 31.75 -58.38 3.35
C GLU A 755 32.91 -58.95 2.50
N ARG A 756 33.33 -58.20 1.48
CA ARG A 756 34.58 -58.42 0.76
C ARG A 756 35.34 -57.10 0.67
N VAL A 757 36.31 -56.95 1.56
CA VAL A 757 37.44 -56.04 1.35
C VAL A 757 38.20 -56.50 0.10
N LEU A 758 38.62 -55.54 -0.72
CA LEU A 758 39.60 -55.74 -1.79
C LEU A 758 40.62 -54.60 -1.69
N GLU A 759 41.72 -54.90 -1.03
CA GLU A 759 42.99 -54.17 -1.15
C GLU A 759 43.87 -54.91 -2.15
N GLU A 760 44.50 -54.17 -3.07
CA GLU A 760 45.45 -54.65 -4.09
C GLU A 760 44.85 -55.61 -5.16
N VAL A 761 45.22 -55.55 -6.44
CA VAL A 761 46.35 -54.87 -7.13
C VAL A 761 45.84 -53.88 -8.18
#